data_AF-A0A4Y1X3P2-F1
#
_entry.id   AF-A0A4Y1X3P2-F1
#
_cell.length_a   1.000
_cell.length_b   1.000
_cell.length_c   1.000
_cell.angle_alpha   90.00
_cell.angle_beta   90.00
_cell.angle_gamma   90.00
#
_symmetry.space_group_name_H-M   'P 1'
#
loop_
_entity.id
_entity.type
_entity.pdbx_description
1 polymer ?
#
loop_
_entity_poly.entity_id
_entity_poly.type
_entity_poly.pdbx_seq_one_letter_code
_entity_poly.pdbx_strand_id
1 'polypeptide(L)'
;MKFYIPTSSLNMDNLLQSECILPISHYAQRLTGYKSYEQIEELRPFNAIVLFKYPVEFTINDVGRYNYPMLIEFEDDEQTQDFYENEIQDGVCVCSHVLNLTPTNCCFYFFSEHAYKITIVNTQSNKAIKYYKNYSIVANINKLETRSLPKLTPIPHYEIGVFEDEIIDKQKGVLYAYLLGEQKSVNHDLAVQLRLTQDIYNILTNLISTPSSINVFSEKLSFLLDEYKKIDLTERNSTEQFEVNLKNELGNRFYFLKGCLIEFLKNINCWDYIFTSLCKKWGCYFLPQIPELHTKDDYLRLRYDIEKRTAYAADVFQKSLPPSTLNDISMNGNTISISNAPLINAVIDYVIKNRQTVEKLYANRLGFYMGAMETIVPILKGQMGEINWEKSKERAYINNLHAFINDPAIHFEINSIDNIELKSIAAFILKGQSFSDCVALCKMAEFENYRYILSLWGSLCGYMEMNKDALSDILNMSTYSLIYKKLYGKNMGILSHDIANPESFINRSSEEIEKRSCMFSKEELSFILKSVNFKKIAQFVNKLESFISISSKPINECFENAIDETLSKTATKQKELAWLSLRIYQSVNNYDAICSILEKTNLSQTVQKKILRHFGHNEEKKVKIKRQETLSLFPEMNNETRSVKKEQEHDTPFYKG
;
A
#
# COMPACT_ATOMS: atom_id res chain seq x y z
N MET A 1 16.56 22.25 -19.30
CA MET A 1 17.50 23.32 -18.91
C MET A 1 17.71 23.27 -17.41
N LYS A 2 18.97 23.42 -16.97
CA LYS A 2 19.33 23.20 -15.57
C LYS A 2 19.37 24.50 -14.77
N PHE A 3 18.84 24.44 -13.56
CA PHE A 3 18.89 25.50 -12.58
C PHE A 3 19.43 24.98 -11.25
N TYR A 4 20.01 25.88 -10.46
CA TYR A 4 20.58 25.62 -9.15
C TYR A 4 19.97 26.57 -8.13
N ILE A 5 19.47 26.02 -7.02
CA ILE A 5 18.74 26.77 -6.00
C ILE A 5 19.51 26.65 -4.68
N PRO A 6 20.15 27.72 -4.18
CA PRO A 6 20.83 27.69 -2.91
C PRO A 6 19.83 27.70 -1.75
N THR A 7 20.04 26.84 -0.77
CA THR A 7 19.16 26.65 0.38
C THR A 7 19.94 26.29 1.65
N SER A 8 19.26 26.36 2.79
CA SER A 8 19.70 25.80 4.06
C SER A 8 19.32 24.32 4.19
N SER A 9 20.14 23.55 4.91
CA SER A 9 19.82 22.19 5.35
C SER A 9 18.61 22.11 6.28
N LEU A 10 18.23 23.21 6.95
CA LEU A 10 17.04 23.27 7.78
C LEU A 10 15.74 23.16 6.95
N ASN A 11 15.80 23.42 5.65
CA ASN A 11 14.64 23.31 4.76
C ASN A 11 14.42 21.89 4.23
N MET A 12 15.37 20.97 4.41
CA MET A 12 15.35 19.68 3.71
C MET A 12 14.08 18.87 4.00
N ASP A 13 13.67 18.78 5.27
CA ASP A 13 12.45 18.08 5.66
C ASP A 13 11.20 18.69 5.02
N ASN A 14 11.11 20.02 5.03
CA ASN A 14 10.02 20.76 4.40
C ASN A 14 9.95 20.47 2.90
N LEU A 15 11.08 20.56 2.20
CA LEU A 15 11.18 20.36 0.77
C LEU A 15 10.78 18.93 0.36
N LEU A 16 11.23 17.92 1.09
CA LEU A 16 10.92 16.53 0.78
C LEU A 16 9.52 16.09 1.26
N GLN A 17 8.96 16.77 2.27
CA GLN A 17 7.58 16.54 2.73
C GLN A 17 6.55 17.18 1.80
N SER A 18 6.78 18.45 1.43
CA SER A 18 5.88 19.21 0.56
C SER A 18 6.09 18.92 -0.93
N GLU A 19 7.28 18.46 -1.30
CA GLU A 19 7.68 18.18 -2.68
C GLU A 19 7.59 19.45 -3.57
N CYS A 20 7.82 20.61 -2.96
CA CYS A 20 7.80 21.88 -3.65
C CYS A 20 8.68 22.94 -2.96
N ILE A 21 9.01 23.99 -3.71
CA ILE A 21 9.55 25.25 -3.21
C ILE A 21 8.52 26.33 -3.51
N LEU A 22 8.17 27.12 -2.49
CA LEU A 22 7.27 28.26 -2.63
C LEU A 22 8.04 29.59 -2.60
N PRO A 23 7.46 30.66 -3.17
CA PRO A 23 7.80 32.03 -2.79
C PRO A 23 7.70 32.23 -1.28
N ILE A 24 8.56 33.06 -0.69
CA ILE A 24 8.71 33.15 0.78
C ILE A 24 7.41 33.55 1.49
N SER A 25 6.62 34.43 0.86
CA SER A 25 5.37 34.97 1.38
C SER A 25 4.24 33.93 1.45
N HIS A 26 4.40 32.78 0.78
CA HIS A 26 3.40 31.71 0.76
C HIS A 26 3.50 30.76 1.95
N TYR A 27 4.69 30.56 2.53
CA TYR A 27 4.86 29.59 3.61
C TYR A 27 3.99 29.91 4.84
N ALA A 28 3.87 31.19 5.22
CA ALA A 28 3.04 31.60 6.35
C ALA A 28 1.53 31.32 6.15
N GLN A 29 1.09 31.08 4.91
CA GLN A 29 -0.30 30.82 4.56
C GLN A 29 -0.70 29.34 4.67
N ARG A 30 0.28 28.42 4.77
CA ARG A 30 0.04 26.99 4.90
C ARG A 30 -0.72 26.62 6.17
N LEU A 31 -1.62 25.65 6.08
CA LEU A 31 -2.28 25.06 7.24
C LEU A 31 -1.58 23.77 7.68
N THR A 32 -0.99 23.05 6.74
CA THR A 32 -0.26 21.79 6.90
C THR A 32 1.23 21.97 6.59
N GLY A 33 2.06 21.08 7.11
CA GLY A 33 3.51 21.13 6.94
C GLY A 33 4.17 22.36 7.56
N TYR A 34 5.35 22.69 7.05
CA TYR A 34 6.17 23.79 7.58
C TYR A 34 5.65 25.15 7.08
N LYS A 35 5.45 26.07 8.03
CA LYS A 35 4.96 27.44 7.79
C LYS A 35 6.07 28.48 7.59
N SER A 36 7.32 28.02 7.53
CA SER A 36 8.50 28.86 7.38
C SER A 36 9.53 28.19 6.47
N TYR A 37 10.36 29.02 5.84
CA TYR A 37 11.50 28.60 5.05
C TYR A 37 12.71 29.43 5.47
N GLU A 38 13.81 28.77 5.81
CA GLU A 38 15.05 29.41 6.21
C GLU A 38 15.75 29.95 4.96
N GLN A 39 15.60 31.25 4.73
CA GLN A 39 16.23 31.93 3.61
C GLN A 39 17.67 32.33 3.96
N ILE A 40 18.60 32.06 3.05
CA ILE A 40 19.99 32.50 3.19
C ILE A 40 20.07 34.03 3.12
N GLU A 41 21.06 34.62 3.80
CA GLU A 41 21.12 36.06 4.06
C GLU A 41 21.11 36.89 2.77
N GLU A 42 21.84 36.45 1.76
CA GLU A 42 21.99 37.09 0.45
C GLU A 42 20.68 37.11 -0.35
N LEU A 43 19.77 36.17 -0.06
CA LEU A 43 18.48 36.07 -0.75
C LEU A 43 17.34 36.78 -0.02
N ARG A 44 17.49 37.19 1.24
CA ARG A 44 16.43 37.87 2.02
C ARG A 44 15.74 39.06 1.32
N PRO A 45 16.40 39.84 0.45
CA PRO A 45 15.71 40.89 -0.31
C PRO A 45 14.68 40.38 -1.33
N PHE A 46 14.64 39.09 -1.60
CA PHE A 46 13.75 38.47 -2.59
C PHE A 46 12.60 37.72 -1.93
N ASN A 47 11.37 38.07 -2.28
CA ASN A 47 10.15 37.35 -1.94
C ASN A 47 9.85 36.16 -2.88
N ALA A 48 10.47 36.14 -4.06
CA ALA A 48 10.36 35.08 -5.06
C ALA A 48 11.52 34.07 -4.93
N ILE A 49 11.40 32.94 -5.64
CA ILE A 49 12.44 31.90 -5.68
C ILE A 49 13.56 32.38 -6.60
N VAL A 50 14.80 32.38 -6.12
CA VAL A 50 15.98 32.79 -6.90
C VAL A 50 16.71 31.54 -7.39
N LEU A 51 16.97 31.47 -8.70
CA LEU A 51 17.60 30.34 -9.37
C LEU A 51 18.83 30.78 -10.17
N PHE A 52 19.82 29.90 -10.27
CA PHE A 52 21.06 30.15 -11.01
C PHE A 52 21.21 29.14 -12.15
N LYS A 53 21.68 29.57 -13.33
CA LYS A 53 21.98 28.70 -14.48
C LYS A 53 23.30 27.93 -14.31
N TYR A 54 24.03 28.19 -13.22
CA TYR A 54 25.28 27.53 -12.85
C TYR A 54 25.30 27.20 -11.35
N PRO A 55 26.05 26.18 -10.91
CA PRO A 55 26.17 25.84 -9.49
C PRO A 55 26.83 26.99 -8.72
N VAL A 56 26.24 27.38 -7.59
CA VAL A 56 26.75 28.46 -6.73
C VAL A 56 27.28 27.92 -5.41
N GLU A 57 28.36 28.50 -4.93
CA GLU A 57 28.98 28.25 -3.62
C GLU A 57 28.75 29.45 -2.70
N PHE A 58 28.36 29.16 -1.46
CA PHE A 58 28.05 30.14 -0.42
C PHE A 58 28.24 29.51 0.96
N THR A 59 28.29 30.34 2.00
CA THR A 59 28.42 29.89 3.38
C THR A 59 27.24 30.36 4.21
N ILE A 60 26.93 29.63 5.28
CA ILE A 60 25.91 30.04 6.25
C ILE A 60 26.60 30.25 7.60
N ASN A 61 26.49 31.46 8.13
CA ASN A 61 27.05 31.83 9.43
C ASN A 61 25.97 31.76 10.51
N ASP A 62 25.65 30.55 10.97
CA ASP A 62 24.67 30.31 12.03
C ASP A 62 25.32 29.48 13.15
N VAL A 63 25.89 30.18 14.13
CA VAL A 63 26.56 29.56 15.28
C VAL A 63 25.59 28.91 16.28
N GLY A 64 24.28 29.15 16.16
CA GLY A 64 23.28 28.67 17.12
C GLY A 64 22.57 27.39 16.72
N ARG A 65 22.61 27.00 15.44
CA ARG A 65 21.87 25.84 14.89
C ARG A 65 22.76 25.00 13.99
N TYR A 66 22.45 23.71 13.86
CA TYR A 66 23.04 22.83 12.85
C TYR A 66 22.49 23.18 11.46
N ASN A 67 22.97 24.29 10.90
CA ASN A 67 22.49 24.88 9.66
C ASN A 67 23.65 24.95 8.66
N TYR A 68 23.50 24.21 7.57
CA TYR A 68 24.56 24.03 6.58
C TYR A 68 24.10 24.46 5.19
N PRO A 69 25.00 24.98 4.34
CA PRO A 69 24.68 25.29 2.96
C PRO A 69 24.34 24.00 2.20
N MET A 70 23.33 24.10 1.33
CA MET A 70 22.88 23.05 0.42
C MET A 70 22.49 23.66 -0.93
N LEU A 71 22.66 22.90 -2.01
CA LEU A 71 22.30 23.31 -3.35
C LEU A 71 21.33 22.29 -3.95
N ILE A 72 20.25 22.76 -4.58
CA ILE A 72 19.32 21.90 -5.31
C ILE A 72 19.59 22.11 -6.80
N GLU A 73 20.00 21.06 -7.51
CA GLU A 73 19.92 21.03 -8.97
C GLU A 73 18.48 20.69 -9.36
N PHE A 74 17.94 21.42 -10.32
CA PHE A 74 16.58 21.32 -10.79
C PHE A 74 16.51 21.39 -12.31
N GLU A 75 15.76 20.47 -12.92
CA GLU A 75 15.55 20.44 -14.36
C GLU A 75 14.11 20.04 -14.69
N ASP A 76 13.33 21.00 -15.15
CA ASP A 76 11.97 20.79 -15.64
C ASP A 76 11.61 21.90 -16.63
N ASP A 77 11.68 21.58 -17.93
CA ASP A 77 11.44 22.56 -18.98
C ASP A 77 10.03 23.13 -18.90
N GLU A 78 9.03 22.33 -18.52
CA GLU A 78 7.64 22.81 -18.46
C GLU A 78 7.40 23.78 -17.29
N GLN A 79 8.10 23.62 -16.17
CA GLN A 79 7.97 24.51 -15.01
C GLN A 79 8.82 25.78 -15.12
N THR A 80 9.67 25.89 -16.16
CA THR A 80 10.64 26.98 -16.30
C THR A 80 10.39 27.87 -17.53
N GLN A 81 9.41 27.52 -18.39
CA GLN A 81 9.17 28.18 -19.68
C GLN A 81 8.90 29.68 -19.59
N ASP A 82 8.32 30.14 -18.48
CA ASP A 82 7.94 31.53 -18.25
C ASP A 82 9.10 32.43 -17.80
N PHE A 83 10.17 31.86 -17.22
CA PHE A 83 11.28 32.64 -16.68
C PHE A 83 12.67 32.26 -17.20
N TYR A 84 12.86 31.16 -17.94
CA TYR A 84 14.20 30.69 -18.30
C TYR A 84 15.03 31.67 -19.15
N GLU A 85 14.39 32.55 -19.93
CA GLU A 85 15.06 33.61 -20.71
C GLU A 85 15.14 34.95 -19.95
N ASN A 86 14.38 35.10 -18.86
CA ASN A 86 14.22 36.36 -18.12
C ASN A 86 15.25 36.46 -17.00
N GLU A 87 16.51 36.65 -17.38
CA GLU A 87 17.61 36.85 -16.45
C GLU A 87 17.57 38.24 -15.81
N ILE A 88 17.58 38.29 -14.47
CA ILE A 88 17.71 39.54 -13.72
C ILE A 88 19.17 40.03 -13.66
N GLN A 89 20.10 39.08 -13.78
CA GLN A 89 21.56 39.25 -13.85
C GLN A 89 22.14 38.03 -14.58
N ASP A 90 23.40 38.09 -14.99
CA ASP A 90 24.09 37.00 -15.71
C ASP A 90 23.92 35.64 -15.01
N GLY A 91 23.13 34.77 -15.63
CA GLY A 91 22.75 33.44 -15.18
C GLY A 91 21.87 33.41 -13.92
N VAL A 92 21.20 34.48 -13.55
CA VAL A 92 20.29 34.56 -12.40
C VAL A 92 18.86 34.80 -12.86
N CYS A 93 17.95 33.92 -12.47
CA CYS A 93 16.53 33.98 -12.79
C CYS A 93 15.69 34.06 -11.52
N VAL A 94 14.45 34.54 -11.65
CA VAL A 94 13.49 34.64 -10.54
C VAL A 94 12.19 33.95 -10.93
N CYS A 95 11.70 33.06 -10.07
CA CYS A 95 10.42 32.37 -10.23
C CYS A 95 9.44 32.86 -9.16
N SER A 96 8.30 33.41 -9.60
CA SER A 96 7.27 33.97 -8.73
C SER A 96 6.15 32.99 -8.37
N HIS A 97 6.22 31.74 -8.86
CA HIS A 97 5.26 30.68 -8.61
C HIS A 97 5.92 29.48 -7.90
N VAL A 98 5.14 28.44 -7.65
CA VAL A 98 5.60 27.20 -7.01
C VAL A 98 6.46 26.38 -7.98
N LEU A 99 7.57 25.83 -7.49
CA LEU A 99 8.35 24.81 -8.20
C LEU A 99 8.13 23.45 -7.54
N ASN A 100 7.62 22.48 -8.29
CA ASN A 100 7.40 21.12 -7.81
C ASN A 100 8.70 20.32 -7.94
N LEU A 101 9.19 19.83 -6.81
CA LEU A 101 10.35 18.97 -6.72
C LEU A 101 9.90 17.52 -6.76
N THR A 102 10.45 16.73 -7.67
CA THR A 102 10.16 15.31 -7.80
C THR A 102 11.46 14.51 -7.68
N PRO A 103 11.38 13.21 -7.36
CA PRO A 103 12.56 12.34 -7.34
C PRO A 103 13.35 12.30 -8.66
N THR A 104 12.74 12.69 -9.77
CA THR A 104 13.34 12.60 -11.12
C THR A 104 13.83 13.94 -11.66
N ASN A 105 13.31 15.07 -11.17
CA ASN A 105 13.64 16.39 -11.69
C ASN A 105 14.63 17.18 -10.82
N CYS A 106 15.01 16.66 -9.65
CA CYS A 106 15.92 17.37 -8.75
C CYS A 106 16.95 16.47 -8.06
N CYS A 107 18.06 17.09 -7.68
CA CYS A 107 19.15 16.48 -6.93
C CYS A 107 19.63 17.44 -5.84
N PHE A 108 19.79 16.95 -4.62
CA PHE A 108 20.24 17.73 -3.47
C PHE A 108 21.73 17.52 -3.23
N TYR A 109 22.52 18.59 -3.20
CA TYR A 109 23.95 18.58 -2.96
C TYR A 109 24.29 19.24 -1.63
N PHE A 110 25.10 18.55 -0.84
CA PHE A 110 25.78 19.13 0.32
C PHE A 110 27.19 19.60 -0.06
N PHE A 111 27.68 20.64 0.60
CA PHE A 111 29.08 21.08 0.46
C PHE A 111 30.03 20.32 1.41
N SER A 112 29.50 19.51 2.33
CA SER A 112 30.26 18.78 3.34
C SER A 112 29.61 17.44 3.69
N GLU A 113 30.41 16.38 3.71
CA GLU A 113 29.97 15.05 4.11
C GLU A 113 29.51 15.01 5.58
N HIS A 114 30.10 15.85 6.43
CA HIS A 114 29.69 15.99 7.82
C HIS A 114 28.27 16.57 7.93
N ALA A 115 27.99 17.65 7.18
CA ALA A 115 26.68 18.27 7.12
C ALA A 115 25.61 17.29 6.60
N TYR A 116 25.95 16.51 5.56
CA TYR A 116 25.10 15.44 5.04
C TYR A 116 24.74 14.43 6.13
N LYS A 117 25.74 13.86 6.82
CA LYS A 117 25.51 12.81 7.84
C LYS A 117 24.60 13.29 8.97
N ILE A 118 24.78 14.53 9.45
CA ILE A 118 23.97 15.09 10.53
C ILE A 118 22.53 15.35 10.05
N THR A 119 22.37 15.93 8.86
CA THR A 119 21.04 16.31 8.35
C THR A 119 20.19 15.08 8.04
N ILE A 120 20.78 14.09 7.37
CA ILE A 120 20.07 12.90 6.89
C ILE A 120 19.46 12.04 8.00
N VAL A 121 20.13 11.93 9.15
CA VAL A 121 19.61 11.12 10.27
C VAL A 121 18.21 11.57 10.69
N ASN A 122 18.00 12.88 10.78
CA ASN A 122 16.71 13.45 11.14
C ASN A 122 15.70 13.27 10.00
N THR A 123 16.09 13.66 8.79
CA THR A 123 15.23 13.58 7.59
C THR A 123 14.74 12.16 7.30
N GLN A 124 15.62 11.15 7.41
CA GLN A 124 15.25 9.76 7.15
C GLN A 124 14.21 9.22 8.14
N SER A 125 14.27 9.67 9.40
CA SER A 125 13.34 9.27 10.46
C SER A 125 11.98 9.96 10.36
N ASN A 126 11.89 11.06 9.61
CA ASN A 126 10.66 11.81 9.44
C ASN A 126 9.63 11.02 8.62
N LYS A 127 8.53 10.65 9.27
CA LYS A 127 7.45 9.85 8.67
C LYS A 127 6.58 10.65 7.69
N ALA A 128 6.64 11.98 7.72
CA ALA A 128 5.93 12.83 6.77
C ALA A 128 6.63 12.88 5.40
N ILE A 129 7.86 12.36 5.29
CA ILE A 129 8.58 12.26 4.02
C ILE A 129 8.37 10.86 3.43
N LYS A 130 7.68 10.79 2.29
CA LYS A 130 7.20 9.52 1.70
C LYS A 130 8.27 8.87 0.81
N TYR A 131 8.87 9.65 -0.09
CA TYR A 131 9.75 9.16 -1.16
C TYR A 131 11.23 9.41 -0.93
N TYR A 132 11.65 9.57 0.34
CA TYR A 132 13.05 9.85 0.71
C TYR A 132 14.07 8.99 -0.05
N LYS A 133 13.83 7.67 -0.15
CA LYS A 133 14.75 6.71 -0.80
C LYS A 133 14.85 6.89 -2.31
N ASN A 134 13.93 7.62 -2.93
CA ASN A 134 13.87 7.85 -4.37
C ASN A 134 14.56 9.15 -4.78
N TYR A 135 14.70 10.11 -3.87
CA TYR A 135 15.40 11.37 -4.15
C TYR A 135 16.91 11.15 -4.21
N SER A 136 17.54 11.85 -5.16
CA SER A 136 19.00 11.89 -5.27
C SER A 136 19.55 12.91 -4.30
N ILE A 137 20.30 12.45 -3.30
CA ILE A 137 20.93 13.29 -2.28
C ILE A 137 22.41 12.93 -2.19
N VAL A 138 23.26 13.90 -2.51
CA VAL A 138 24.71 13.74 -2.66
C VAL A 138 25.43 14.43 -1.51
N ALA A 139 26.32 13.71 -0.84
CA ALA A 139 27.03 14.18 0.34
C ALA A 139 28.10 15.24 0.06
N ASN A 140 28.53 15.40 -1.20
CA ASN A 140 29.53 16.39 -1.60
C ASN A 140 29.32 16.87 -3.04
N ILE A 141 29.35 18.18 -3.23
CA ILE A 141 29.21 18.89 -4.50
C ILE A 141 30.42 18.77 -5.44
N ASN A 142 31.55 18.18 -5.02
CA ASN A 142 32.82 18.09 -5.79
C ASN A 142 32.72 17.68 -7.27
N LYS A 143 31.61 17.09 -7.72
CA LYS A 143 31.34 16.75 -9.13
C LYS A 143 30.88 17.96 -9.97
N LEU A 144 30.54 19.09 -9.37
CA LEU A 144 30.06 20.31 -10.04
C LEU A 144 31.14 21.40 -9.99
N GLU A 145 31.31 22.11 -11.10
CA GLU A 145 32.14 23.32 -11.16
C GLU A 145 31.33 24.49 -10.57
N THR A 146 31.66 24.88 -9.33
CA THR A 146 30.95 25.94 -8.61
C THR A 146 31.53 27.33 -8.90
N ARG A 147 30.67 28.34 -8.79
CA ARG A 147 31.06 29.77 -8.77
C ARG A 147 30.64 30.39 -7.45
N SER A 148 31.38 31.37 -6.95
CA SER A 148 30.93 32.12 -5.76
C SER A 148 29.60 32.81 -6.03
N LEU A 149 28.69 32.77 -5.06
CA LEU A 149 27.40 33.44 -5.14
C LEU A 149 27.60 34.94 -5.45
N PRO A 150 27.04 35.46 -6.56
CA PRO A 150 27.22 36.85 -6.93
C PRO A 150 26.44 37.77 -6.00
N LYS A 151 26.89 39.03 -5.90
CA LYS A 151 26.13 40.06 -5.19
C LYS A 151 24.88 40.43 -5.99
N LEU A 152 23.72 40.06 -5.48
CA LEU A 152 22.44 40.28 -6.14
C LEU A 152 21.94 41.71 -5.92
N THR A 153 21.34 42.26 -6.97
CA THR A 153 20.68 43.58 -6.96
C THR A 153 19.18 43.34 -7.00
N PRO A 154 18.43 43.72 -5.95
CA PRO A 154 16.99 43.53 -5.94
C PRO A 154 16.33 44.34 -7.04
N ILE A 155 15.43 43.72 -7.81
CA ILE A 155 14.58 44.43 -8.77
C ILE A 155 13.26 44.77 -8.07
N PRO A 156 12.74 46.01 -8.18
CA PRO A 156 11.45 46.36 -7.61
C PRO A 156 10.31 45.67 -8.38
N HIS A 157 9.40 45.04 -7.61
CA HIS A 157 8.09 44.49 -8.03
C HIS A 157 8.12 43.35 -9.06
N TYR A 158 8.11 42.11 -8.56
CA TYR A 158 7.57 40.95 -9.27
C TYR A 158 6.23 40.58 -8.63
N GLU A 159 5.21 40.33 -9.45
CA GLU A 159 3.92 39.86 -8.99
C GLU A 159 4.07 38.40 -8.56
N ILE A 160 3.88 38.15 -7.27
CA ILE A 160 3.89 36.79 -6.71
C ILE A 160 2.62 36.07 -7.19
N GLY A 161 2.80 34.85 -7.70
CA GLY A 161 1.70 34.02 -8.18
C GLY A 161 0.68 33.69 -7.09
N VAL A 162 -0.46 33.14 -7.48
CA VAL A 162 -1.53 32.78 -6.54
C VAL A 162 -1.07 31.65 -5.60
N PHE A 163 -1.45 31.73 -4.33
CA PHE A 163 -1.22 30.65 -3.37
C PHE A 163 -2.24 29.51 -3.55
N GLU A 164 -1.80 28.43 -4.18
CA GLU A 164 -2.62 27.23 -4.44
C GLU A 164 -2.13 25.98 -3.69
N ASP A 165 -0.99 26.07 -2.99
CA ASP A 165 -0.31 24.93 -2.36
C ASP A 165 -1.21 24.17 -1.37
N GLU A 166 -2.03 24.89 -0.60
CA GLU A 166 -3.00 24.27 0.31
C GLU A 166 -4.05 23.44 -0.44
N ILE A 167 -4.52 23.91 -1.60
CA ILE A 167 -5.51 23.17 -2.39
C ILE A 167 -4.86 21.91 -2.98
N ILE A 168 -3.64 22.07 -3.52
CA ILE A 168 -2.86 20.97 -4.11
C ILE A 168 -2.53 19.92 -3.05
N ASP A 169 -2.15 20.31 -1.83
CA ASP A 169 -1.91 19.40 -0.71
C ASP A 169 -3.12 18.51 -0.41
N LYS A 170 -4.31 19.12 -0.34
CA LYS A 170 -5.56 18.43 -0.03
C LYS A 170 -5.99 17.52 -1.18
N GLN A 171 -5.87 17.99 -2.43
CA GLN A 171 -6.15 17.19 -3.62
C GLN A 171 -5.20 15.98 -3.71
N LYS A 172 -3.89 16.20 -3.51
CA LYS A 172 -2.89 15.13 -3.48
C LYS A 172 -3.18 14.13 -2.35
N GLY A 173 -3.62 14.61 -1.19
CA GLY A 173 -4.12 13.78 -0.09
C GLY A 173 -5.28 12.88 -0.52
N VAL A 174 -6.30 13.44 -1.20
CA VAL A 174 -7.42 12.66 -1.76
C VAL A 174 -6.90 11.58 -2.72
N LEU A 175 -5.99 11.91 -3.64
CA LEU A 175 -5.48 10.94 -4.62
C LEU A 175 -4.76 9.75 -3.96
N TYR A 176 -3.85 10.02 -3.00
CA TYR A 176 -3.17 8.95 -2.25
C TYR A 176 -4.15 8.13 -1.43
N ALA A 177 -5.07 8.79 -0.72
CA ALA A 177 -6.01 8.08 0.15
C ALA A 177 -7.08 7.29 -0.63
N TYR A 178 -7.44 7.73 -1.84
CA TYR A 178 -8.30 6.96 -2.74
C TYR A 178 -7.64 5.66 -3.16
N LEU A 179 -6.39 5.69 -3.62
CA LEU A 179 -5.64 4.48 -3.99
C LEU A 179 -5.43 3.55 -2.79
N LEU A 180 -5.12 4.13 -1.62
CA LEU A 180 -5.06 3.35 -0.38
C LEU A 180 -6.41 2.71 -0.05
N GLY A 181 -7.50 3.44 -0.23
CA GLY A 181 -8.85 2.92 -0.06
C GLY A 181 -9.19 1.83 -1.04
N GLU A 182 -8.75 1.92 -2.30
CA GLU A 182 -8.90 0.85 -3.28
C GLU A 182 -8.16 -0.41 -2.84
N GLN A 183 -6.92 -0.28 -2.37
CA GLN A 183 -6.12 -1.40 -1.87
C GLN A 183 -6.66 -1.99 -0.55
N LYS A 184 -7.26 -1.18 0.32
CA LYS A 184 -7.83 -1.64 1.59
C LYS A 184 -9.27 -2.15 1.47
N SER A 185 -9.93 -1.89 0.34
CA SER A 185 -11.28 -2.38 0.10
C SER A 185 -11.28 -3.90 -0.01
N VAL A 186 -12.38 -4.51 0.40
CA VAL A 186 -12.53 -5.96 0.51
C VAL A 186 -13.90 -6.39 -0.03
N ASN A 187 -14.06 -7.67 -0.34
CA ASN A 187 -15.38 -8.23 -0.60
C ASN A 187 -16.14 -8.47 0.72
N HIS A 188 -17.43 -8.80 0.59
CA HIS A 188 -18.32 -9.05 1.72
C HIS A 188 -17.77 -10.12 2.70
N ASP A 189 -17.45 -11.32 2.21
CA ASP A 189 -16.93 -12.42 3.03
C ASP A 189 -15.70 -11.99 3.85
N LEU A 190 -14.75 -11.29 3.23
CA LEU A 190 -13.54 -10.85 3.90
C LEU A 190 -13.80 -9.69 4.89
N ALA A 191 -14.77 -8.81 4.62
CA ALA A 191 -15.19 -7.77 5.57
C ALA A 191 -15.74 -8.40 6.86
N VAL A 192 -16.63 -9.39 6.72
CA VAL A 192 -17.19 -10.18 7.82
C VAL A 192 -16.07 -10.92 8.57
N GLN A 193 -15.12 -11.53 7.83
CA GLN A 193 -13.98 -12.24 8.41
C GLN A 193 -13.07 -11.30 9.24
N LEU A 194 -12.77 -10.10 8.74
CA LEU A 194 -11.96 -9.11 9.45
C LEU A 194 -12.62 -8.67 10.76
N ARG A 195 -13.94 -8.44 10.77
CA ARG A 195 -14.69 -8.14 12.00
C ARG A 195 -14.62 -9.32 12.98
N LEU A 196 -14.94 -10.53 12.53
CA LEU A 196 -14.91 -11.72 13.39
C LEU A 196 -13.52 -11.95 13.99
N THR A 197 -12.46 -11.79 13.18
CA THR A 197 -11.08 -11.87 13.65
C THR A 197 -10.80 -10.90 14.78
N GLN A 198 -11.27 -9.65 14.69
CA GLN A 198 -11.07 -8.67 15.73
C GLN A 198 -11.86 -9.01 17.01
N ASP A 199 -13.10 -9.47 16.89
CA ASP A 199 -13.91 -9.88 18.04
C ASP A 199 -13.33 -11.12 18.75
N ILE A 200 -12.91 -12.12 17.96
CA ILE A 200 -12.22 -13.31 18.46
C ILE A 200 -10.90 -12.89 19.13
N TYR A 201 -10.10 -12.03 18.50
CA TYR A 201 -8.84 -11.53 19.06
C TYR A 201 -9.03 -10.88 20.43
N ASN A 202 -10.06 -10.05 20.58
CA ASN A 202 -10.36 -9.35 21.84
C ASN A 202 -10.68 -10.35 22.95
N ILE A 203 -11.50 -11.37 22.67
CA ILE A 203 -11.82 -12.42 23.62
C ILE A 203 -10.57 -13.26 23.96
N LEU A 204 -9.82 -13.71 22.94
CA LEU A 204 -8.63 -14.53 23.15
C LEU A 204 -7.55 -13.79 23.93
N THR A 205 -7.38 -12.49 23.73
CA THR A 205 -6.42 -11.66 24.48
C THR A 205 -6.76 -11.62 25.98
N ASN A 206 -8.04 -11.57 26.32
CA ASN A 206 -8.49 -11.70 27.71
C ASN A 206 -8.23 -13.13 28.25
N LEU A 207 -8.55 -14.17 27.48
CA LEU A 207 -8.34 -15.57 27.89
C LEU A 207 -6.85 -15.95 28.03
N ILE A 208 -5.95 -15.37 27.23
CA ILE A 208 -4.50 -15.55 27.37
C ILE A 208 -4.01 -14.98 28.70
N SER A 209 -4.60 -13.86 29.14
CA SER A 209 -4.27 -13.21 30.41
C SER A 209 -4.93 -13.92 31.59
N THR A 210 -6.14 -14.46 31.41
CA THR A 210 -6.92 -15.12 32.46
C THR A 210 -7.70 -16.32 31.89
N PRO A 211 -7.05 -17.49 31.73
CA PRO A 211 -7.68 -18.68 31.15
C PRO A 211 -8.96 -19.14 31.85
N SER A 212 -9.06 -18.95 33.18
CA SER A 212 -10.23 -19.32 33.98
C SER A 212 -11.51 -18.55 33.61
N SER A 213 -11.41 -17.45 32.87
CA SER A 213 -12.56 -16.66 32.41
C SER A 213 -13.31 -17.29 31.22
N ILE A 214 -12.87 -18.45 30.73
CA ILE A 214 -13.53 -19.16 29.62
C ILE A 214 -15.02 -19.41 29.86
N ASN A 215 -15.44 -19.61 31.11
CA ASN A 215 -16.85 -19.80 31.47
C ASN A 215 -17.73 -18.59 31.15
N VAL A 216 -17.15 -17.39 31.03
CA VAL A 216 -17.86 -16.14 30.68
C VAL A 216 -17.95 -15.96 29.17
N PHE A 217 -16.95 -16.46 28.42
CA PHE A 217 -16.81 -16.20 26.98
C PHE A 217 -17.10 -17.40 26.10
N SER A 218 -17.28 -18.60 26.65
CA SER A 218 -17.35 -19.87 25.91
C SER A 218 -18.43 -19.85 24.81
N GLU A 219 -19.66 -19.47 25.16
CA GLU A 219 -20.78 -19.42 24.21
C GLU A 219 -20.53 -18.41 23.09
N LYS A 220 -20.09 -17.20 23.46
CA LYS A 220 -19.79 -16.13 22.47
C LYS A 220 -18.63 -16.51 21.57
N LEU A 221 -17.56 -17.07 22.12
CA LEU A 221 -16.39 -17.49 21.35
C LEU A 221 -16.73 -18.65 20.41
N SER A 222 -17.55 -19.62 20.86
CA SER A 222 -18.04 -20.70 20.01
C SER A 222 -18.84 -20.16 18.83
N PHE A 223 -19.80 -19.27 19.09
CA PHE A 223 -20.59 -18.63 18.04
C PHE A 223 -19.71 -17.89 17.02
N LEU A 224 -18.75 -17.08 17.49
CA LEU A 224 -17.85 -16.34 16.61
C LEU A 224 -16.95 -17.26 15.78
N LEU A 225 -16.42 -18.34 16.37
CA LEU A 225 -15.63 -19.33 15.62
C LEU A 225 -16.45 -20.06 14.58
N ASP A 226 -17.71 -20.40 14.87
CA ASP A 226 -18.58 -21.07 13.90
C ASP A 226 -18.92 -20.15 12.72
N GLU A 227 -19.20 -18.87 12.98
CA GLU A 227 -19.37 -17.87 11.93
C GLU A 227 -18.07 -17.69 11.11
N TYR A 228 -16.91 -17.67 11.78
CA TYR A 228 -15.62 -17.52 11.11
C TYR A 228 -15.32 -18.72 10.19
N LYS A 229 -15.56 -19.94 10.67
CA LYS A 229 -15.36 -21.19 9.91
C LYS A 229 -16.18 -21.23 8.62
N LYS A 230 -17.38 -20.63 8.59
CA LYS A 230 -18.24 -20.58 7.38
C LYS A 230 -17.62 -19.78 6.24
N ILE A 231 -16.77 -18.81 6.55
CA ILE A 231 -16.16 -17.89 5.57
C ILE A 231 -14.65 -18.07 5.39
N ASP A 232 -14.00 -18.77 6.32
CA ASP A 232 -12.57 -19.04 6.24
C ASP A 232 -12.19 -19.90 5.03
N LEU A 233 -11.33 -19.35 4.17
CA LEU A 233 -10.86 -20.02 2.96
C LEU A 233 -10.10 -21.32 3.28
N THR A 234 -9.33 -21.34 4.38
CA THR A 234 -8.57 -22.54 4.77
C THR A 234 -9.49 -23.66 5.23
N GLU A 235 -10.51 -23.31 6.02
CA GLU A 235 -11.54 -24.26 6.46
C GLU A 235 -12.32 -24.81 5.26
N ARG A 236 -12.82 -23.95 4.36
CA ARG A 236 -13.54 -24.36 3.14
C ARG A 236 -12.72 -25.31 2.27
N ASN A 237 -11.47 -24.95 1.95
CA ASN A 237 -10.56 -25.80 1.17
C ASN A 237 -10.30 -27.15 1.86
N SER A 238 -10.10 -27.13 3.19
CA SER A 238 -9.87 -28.35 3.97
C SER A 238 -11.10 -29.26 3.99
N THR A 239 -12.31 -28.70 4.11
CA THR A 239 -13.57 -29.44 4.05
C THR A 239 -13.75 -30.12 2.70
N GLU A 240 -13.55 -29.38 1.60
CA GLU A 240 -13.65 -29.93 0.25
C GLU A 240 -12.64 -31.06 0.03
N GLN A 241 -11.38 -30.84 0.41
CA GLN A 241 -10.31 -31.83 0.30
C GLN A 241 -10.60 -33.08 1.13
N PHE A 242 -11.11 -32.92 2.36
CA PHE A 242 -11.48 -34.02 3.23
C PHE A 242 -12.62 -34.84 2.61
N GLU A 243 -13.66 -34.19 2.11
CA GLU A 243 -14.83 -34.87 1.50
C GLU A 243 -14.45 -35.61 0.21
N VAL A 244 -13.61 -35.02 -0.63
CA VAL A 244 -13.10 -35.67 -1.85
C VAL A 244 -12.27 -36.91 -1.49
N ASN A 245 -11.35 -36.79 -0.54
CA ASN A 245 -10.49 -37.91 -0.14
C ASN A 245 -11.29 -39.02 0.55
N LEU A 246 -12.24 -38.66 1.41
CA LEU A 246 -13.13 -39.62 2.06
C LEU A 246 -13.99 -40.37 1.04
N LYS A 247 -14.54 -39.67 0.04
CA LYS A 247 -15.30 -40.29 -1.05
C LYS A 247 -14.45 -41.25 -1.88
N ASN A 248 -13.19 -40.91 -2.14
CA ASN A 248 -12.26 -41.77 -2.87
C ASN A 248 -11.94 -43.05 -2.10
N GLU A 249 -11.77 -42.96 -0.77
CA GLU A 249 -11.41 -44.10 0.08
C GLU A 249 -12.62 -45.02 0.36
N LEU A 250 -13.82 -44.46 0.57
CA LEU A 250 -15.05 -45.26 0.72
C LEU A 250 -15.58 -45.80 -0.62
N GLY A 251 -15.27 -45.12 -1.71
CA GLY A 251 -15.80 -45.40 -3.04
C GLY A 251 -17.27 -44.97 -3.20
N ASN A 252 -17.68 -44.75 -4.45
CA ASN A 252 -19.03 -44.24 -4.79
C ASN A 252 -20.17 -45.14 -4.27
N ARG A 253 -19.94 -46.45 -4.11
CA ARG A 253 -20.99 -47.39 -3.65
C ARG A 253 -21.31 -47.25 -2.16
N PHE A 254 -20.36 -46.83 -1.33
CA PHE A 254 -20.52 -46.81 0.13
C PHE A 254 -20.50 -45.41 0.73
N TYR A 255 -20.19 -44.37 -0.05
CA TYR A 255 -20.14 -42.99 0.44
C TYR A 255 -21.46 -42.50 1.05
N PHE A 256 -22.62 -42.99 0.59
CA PHE A 256 -23.92 -42.64 1.20
C PHE A 256 -24.02 -43.05 2.68
N LEU A 257 -23.23 -44.03 3.14
CA LEU A 257 -23.15 -44.46 4.54
C LEU A 257 -22.19 -43.62 5.38
N LYS A 258 -21.57 -42.56 4.84
CA LYS A 258 -20.57 -41.77 5.58
C LYS A 258 -21.11 -41.28 6.93
N GLY A 259 -22.36 -40.83 6.97
CA GLY A 259 -22.99 -40.34 8.21
C GLY A 259 -23.05 -41.44 9.26
N CYS A 260 -23.55 -42.62 8.87
CA CYS A 260 -23.62 -43.79 9.74
C CYS A 260 -22.24 -44.23 10.24
N LEU A 261 -21.22 -44.18 9.39
CA LEU A 261 -19.85 -44.51 9.78
C LEU A 261 -19.31 -43.52 10.82
N ILE A 262 -19.47 -42.22 10.57
CA ILE A 262 -19.02 -41.16 11.49
C ILE A 262 -19.74 -41.31 12.84
N GLU A 263 -21.05 -41.54 12.82
CA GLU A 263 -21.86 -41.69 14.02
C GLU A 263 -21.50 -42.95 14.82
N PHE A 264 -21.27 -44.07 14.14
CA PHE A 264 -20.74 -45.28 14.75
C PHE A 264 -19.38 -45.01 15.43
N LEU A 265 -18.45 -44.32 14.75
CA LEU A 265 -17.14 -43.99 15.29
C LEU A 265 -17.20 -43.02 16.47
N LYS A 266 -18.17 -42.09 16.48
CA LYS A 266 -18.45 -41.20 17.62
C LYS A 266 -18.96 -42.00 18.82
N ASN A 267 -19.89 -42.94 18.61
CA ASN A 267 -20.44 -43.77 19.69
C ASN A 267 -19.41 -44.66 20.40
N ILE A 268 -18.33 -45.03 19.70
CA ILE A 268 -17.20 -45.77 20.29
C ILE A 268 -16.03 -44.87 20.71
N ASN A 269 -16.21 -43.54 20.77
CA ASN A 269 -15.18 -42.54 21.13
C ASN A 269 -13.87 -42.64 20.30
N CYS A 270 -13.95 -43.10 19.06
CA CYS A 270 -12.78 -43.26 18.17
C CYS A 270 -12.71 -42.18 17.08
N TRP A 271 -13.80 -41.44 16.86
CA TRP A 271 -13.89 -40.47 15.76
C TRP A 271 -12.77 -39.43 15.80
N ASP A 272 -12.52 -38.79 16.95
CA ASP A 272 -11.57 -37.66 17.01
C ASP A 272 -10.13 -38.10 16.69
N TYR A 273 -9.73 -39.28 17.17
CA TYR A 273 -8.42 -39.88 16.85
C TYR A 273 -8.30 -40.21 15.36
N ILE A 274 -9.33 -40.82 14.79
CA ILE A 274 -9.36 -41.19 13.36
C ILE A 274 -9.36 -39.93 12.51
N PHE A 275 -10.21 -38.96 12.83
CA PHE A 275 -10.33 -37.68 12.14
C PHE A 275 -9.00 -36.93 12.12
N THR A 276 -8.33 -36.81 13.26
CA THR A 276 -7.00 -36.19 13.35
C THR A 276 -5.97 -36.91 12.48
N SER A 277 -5.98 -38.25 12.49
CA SER A 277 -5.08 -39.06 11.67
C SER A 277 -5.34 -38.89 10.17
N LEU A 278 -6.62 -38.84 9.77
CA LEU A 278 -7.03 -38.57 8.38
C LEU A 278 -6.66 -37.16 7.94
N CYS A 279 -6.90 -36.15 8.78
CA CYS A 279 -6.50 -34.77 8.49
C CYS A 279 -5.00 -34.66 8.25
N LYS A 280 -4.18 -35.31 9.09
CA LYS A 280 -2.72 -35.36 8.91
C LYS A 280 -2.31 -36.09 7.64
N LYS A 281 -2.95 -37.23 7.31
CA LYS A 281 -2.69 -38.00 6.09
C LYS A 281 -3.02 -37.17 4.84
N TRP A 282 -4.10 -36.40 4.89
CA TRP A 282 -4.63 -35.68 3.75
C TRP A 282 -4.23 -34.21 3.68
N GLY A 283 -3.53 -33.67 4.68
CA GLY A 283 -3.13 -32.26 4.71
C GLY A 283 -4.30 -31.30 4.92
N CYS A 284 -5.34 -31.72 5.64
CA CYS A 284 -6.49 -30.87 6.00
C CYS A 284 -6.22 -30.14 7.33
N TYR A 285 -6.56 -28.85 7.42
CA TYR A 285 -6.29 -28.01 8.58
C TYR A 285 -7.58 -27.35 9.07
N PHE A 286 -8.17 -27.88 10.13
CA PHE A 286 -9.38 -27.34 10.75
C PHE A 286 -9.06 -26.54 12.01
N LEU A 287 -9.88 -25.54 12.31
CA LEU A 287 -9.79 -24.83 13.59
C LEU A 287 -10.31 -25.70 14.74
N PRO A 288 -9.68 -25.64 15.93
CA PRO A 288 -10.10 -26.43 17.08
C PRO A 288 -11.52 -26.07 17.55
N GLN A 289 -12.09 -26.94 18.37
CA GLN A 289 -13.33 -26.67 19.09
C GLN A 289 -13.04 -26.04 20.44
N ILE A 290 -13.95 -25.20 20.96
CA ILE A 290 -13.76 -24.54 22.27
C ILE A 290 -13.47 -25.51 23.41
N PRO A 291 -14.15 -26.67 23.52
CA PRO A 291 -13.88 -27.63 24.59
C PRO A 291 -12.47 -28.22 24.55
N GLU A 292 -11.72 -28.06 23.46
CA GLU A 292 -10.34 -28.53 23.32
C GLU A 292 -9.31 -27.51 23.87
N LEU A 293 -9.76 -26.29 24.22
CA LEU A 293 -8.91 -25.19 24.65
C LEU A 293 -8.94 -25.04 26.18
N HIS A 294 -7.80 -25.27 26.84
CA HIS A 294 -7.73 -25.23 28.31
C HIS A 294 -6.62 -24.35 28.85
N THR A 295 -5.57 -24.15 28.05
CA THR A 295 -4.35 -23.49 28.50
C THR A 295 -4.15 -22.16 27.80
N LYS A 296 -3.30 -21.31 28.40
CA LYS A 296 -2.81 -20.07 27.78
C LYS A 296 -2.24 -20.32 26.38
N ASP A 297 -1.49 -21.41 26.21
CA ASP A 297 -0.84 -21.74 24.94
C ASP A 297 -1.85 -22.13 23.86
N ASP A 298 -2.97 -22.76 24.22
CA ASP A 298 -4.04 -23.09 23.29
C ASP A 298 -4.69 -21.82 22.72
N TYR A 299 -5.00 -20.85 23.60
CA TYR A 299 -5.57 -19.57 23.19
C TYR A 299 -4.59 -18.73 22.35
N LEU A 300 -3.29 -18.78 22.69
CA LEU A 300 -2.24 -18.13 21.89
C LEU A 300 -2.15 -18.71 20.48
N ARG A 301 -2.16 -20.05 20.36
CA ARG A 301 -2.12 -20.74 19.07
C ARG A 301 -3.36 -20.43 18.22
N LEU A 302 -4.55 -20.51 18.81
CA LEU A 302 -5.78 -20.17 18.10
C LEU A 302 -5.76 -18.72 17.59
N ARG A 303 -5.32 -17.77 18.42
CA ARG A 303 -5.22 -16.36 18.01
C ARG A 303 -4.29 -16.20 16.81
N TYR A 304 -3.11 -16.81 16.88
CA TYR A 304 -2.14 -16.80 15.79
C TYR A 304 -2.70 -17.43 14.51
N ASP A 305 -3.40 -18.56 14.62
CA ASP A 305 -3.99 -19.25 13.47
C ASP A 305 -5.09 -18.41 12.80
N ILE A 306 -5.96 -17.76 13.57
CA ILE A 306 -7.01 -16.86 13.06
C ILE A 306 -6.39 -15.66 12.33
N GLU A 307 -5.39 -15.00 12.93
CA GLU A 307 -4.69 -13.88 12.31
C GLU A 307 -4.01 -14.29 11.00
N LYS A 308 -3.29 -15.43 11.02
CA LYS A 308 -2.60 -15.95 9.85
C LYS A 308 -3.57 -16.32 8.72
N ARG A 309 -4.68 -16.98 9.03
CA ARG A 309 -5.70 -17.36 8.05
C ARG A 309 -6.41 -16.15 7.45
N THR A 310 -6.70 -15.14 8.26
CA THR A 310 -7.27 -13.87 7.79
C THR A 310 -6.30 -13.13 6.88
N ALA A 311 -5.02 -13.05 7.25
CA ALA A 311 -3.98 -12.45 6.42
C ALA A 311 -3.81 -13.19 5.09
N TYR A 312 -3.90 -14.51 5.10
CA TYR A 312 -3.89 -15.32 3.87
C TYR A 312 -5.09 -15.02 2.98
N ALA A 313 -6.30 -14.95 3.53
CA ALA A 313 -7.50 -14.60 2.77
C ALA A 313 -7.40 -13.20 2.14
N ALA A 314 -6.86 -12.23 2.89
CA ALA A 314 -6.61 -10.88 2.39
C ALA A 314 -5.57 -10.85 1.26
N ASP A 315 -4.47 -11.59 1.37
CA ASP A 315 -3.43 -11.70 0.33
C ASP A 315 -3.98 -12.34 -0.96
N VAL A 316 -4.74 -13.43 -0.83
CA VAL A 316 -5.40 -14.09 -1.98
C VAL A 316 -6.35 -13.12 -2.68
N PHE A 317 -7.17 -12.40 -1.91
CA PHE A 317 -8.07 -11.40 -2.45
C PHE A 317 -7.31 -10.26 -3.16
N GLN A 318 -6.27 -9.71 -2.53
CA GLN A 318 -5.49 -8.61 -3.09
C GLN A 318 -4.84 -8.99 -4.43
N LYS A 319 -4.33 -10.21 -4.56
CA LYS A 319 -3.74 -10.73 -5.80
C LYS A 319 -4.76 -10.92 -6.93
N SER A 320 -6.04 -11.04 -6.59
CA SER A 320 -7.13 -11.17 -7.58
C SER A 320 -7.60 -9.83 -8.14
N LEU A 321 -7.27 -8.71 -7.47
CA LEU A 321 -7.70 -7.38 -7.88
C LEU A 321 -6.88 -6.86 -9.08
N PRO A 322 -7.51 -6.06 -9.96
CA PRO A 322 -6.78 -5.35 -11.00
C PRO A 322 -5.81 -4.31 -10.39
N PRO A 323 -4.81 -3.84 -11.16
CA PRO A 323 -3.96 -2.73 -10.73
C PRO A 323 -4.80 -1.49 -10.43
N SER A 324 -4.46 -0.77 -9.36
CA SER A 324 -5.18 0.44 -8.94
C SER A 324 -5.17 1.52 -10.01
N THR A 325 -6.28 2.26 -10.14
CA THR A 325 -6.42 3.30 -11.17
C THR A 325 -7.07 4.57 -10.62
N LEU A 326 -6.77 5.70 -11.27
CA LEU A 326 -7.40 7.00 -10.97
C LEU A 326 -8.44 7.39 -12.04
N ASN A 327 -9.05 6.41 -12.71
CA ASN A 327 -10.00 6.67 -13.80
C ASN A 327 -11.31 7.28 -13.29
N ASP A 328 -11.75 6.87 -12.11
CA ASP A 328 -12.97 7.39 -11.48
C ASP A 328 -12.79 8.81 -10.93
N ILE A 329 -11.57 9.34 -10.84
CA ILE A 329 -11.31 10.68 -10.34
C ILE A 329 -11.21 11.66 -11.51
N SER A 330 -11.79 12.84 -11.41
CA SER A 330 -11.57 13.96 -12.32
C SER A 330 -11.01 15.16 -11.59
N MET A 331 -10.12 15.88 -12.27
CA MET A 331 -9.49 17.12 -11.79
C MET A 331 -9.98 18.26 -12.67
N ASN A 332 -10.43 19.36 -12.07
CA ASN A 332 -10.78 20.59 -12.78
C ASN A 332 -10.27 21.78 -11.97
N GLY A 333 -9.02 22.19 -12.23
CA GLY A 333 -8.30 23.20 -11.45
C GLY A 333 -8.34 22.90 -9.96
N ASN A 334 -8.99 23.78 -9.20
CA ASN A 334 -9.07 23.71 -7.74
C ASN A 334 -10.12 22.72 -7.22
N THR A 335 -10.77 21.95 -8.10
CA THR A 335 -11.79 20.97 -7.73
C THR A 335 -11.35 19.55 -8.09
N ILE A 336 -11.65 18.61 -7.19
CA ILE A 336 -11.43 17.18 -7.37
C ILE A 336 -12.77 16.46 -7.13
N SER A 337 -13.12 15.53 -8.00
CA SER A 337 -14.37 14.79 -7.87
C SER A 337 -14.19 13.31 -8.19
N ILE A 338 -14.86 12.48 -7.42
CA ILE A 338 -14.96 11.04 -7.59
C ILE A 338 -16.28 10.73 -8.30
N SER A 339 -16.20 9.92 -9.35
CA SER A 339 -17.33 9.53 -10.18
C SER A 339 -18.39 8.81 -9.35
N ASN A 340 -19.66 9.13 -9.61
CA ASN A 340 -20.82 8.54 -8.92
C ASN A 340 -20.81 8.72 -7.39
N ALA A 341 -20.14 9.77 -6.87
CA ALA A 341 -20.07 10.05 -5.43
C ALA A 341 -20.38 11.53 -5.11
N PRO A 342 -21.58 12.04 -5.44
CA PRO A 342 -21.93 13.45 -5.29
C PRO A 342 -21.87 13.96 -3.85
N LEU A 343 -22.23 13.15 -2.85
CA LEU A 343 -22.21 13.58 -1.44
C LEU A 343 -20.77 13.63 -0.93
N ILE A 344 -19.94 12.65 -1.30
CA ILE A 344 -18.51 12.66 -0.98
C ILE A 344 -17.83 13.88 -1.58
N ASN A 345 -18.09 14.18 -2.85
CA ASN A 345 -17.53 15.34 -3.53
C ASN A 345 -17.94 16.64 -2.84
N ALA A 346 -19.19 16.77 -2.41
CA ALA A 346 -19.67 17.94 -1.68
C ALA A 346 -18.94 18.15 -0.33
N VAL A 347 -18.59 17.06 0.37
CA VAL A 347 -17.81 17.15 1.62
C VAL A 347 -16.34 17.45 1.35
N ILE A 348 -15.73 16.87 0.31
CA ILE A 348 -14.35 17.20 -0.10
C ILE A 348 -14.26 18.70 -0.45
N ASP A 349 -15.20 19.19 -1.25
CA ASP A 349 -15.30 20.61 -1.60
C ASP A 349 -15.47 21.50 -0.36
N TYR A 350 -16.32 21.09 0.59
CA TYR A 350 -16.48 21.80 1.86
C TYR A 350 -15.17 21.86 2.64
N VAL A 351 -14.44 20.74 2.74
CA VAL A 351 -13.15 20.66 3.44
C VAL A 351 -12.13 21.61 2.81
N ILE A 352 -11.98 21.58 1.49
CA ILE A 352 -11.01 22.39 0.75
C ILE A 352 -11.38 23.88 0.80
N LYS A 353 -12.61 24.24 0.41
CA LYS A 353 -13.04 25.65 0.32
C LYS A 353 -13.06 26.34 1.68
N ASN A 354 -13.46 25.62 2.73
CA ASN A 354 -13.54 26.18 4.09
C ASN A 354 -12.28 25.91 4.92
N ARG A 355 -11.19 25.45 4.29
CA ARG A 355 -9.88 25.29 4.93
C ARG A 355 -9.98 24.48 6.23
N GLN A 356 -10.70 23.36 6.18
CA GLN A 356 -10.91 22.49 7.33
C GLN A 356 -9.62 21.70 7.64
N THR A 357 -9.41 21.40 8.91
CA THR A 357 -8.24 20.64 9.37
C THR A 357 -8.65 19.58 10.39
N VAL A 358 -7.73 18.66 10.69
CA VAL A 358 -7.93 17.60 11.68
C VAL A 358 -8.27 18.19 13.05
N GLU A 359 -7.60 19.28 13.44
CA GLU A 359 -7.83 19.98 14.71
C GLU A 359 -9.24 20.58 14.77
N LYS A 360 -9.73 21.15 13.66
CA LYS A 360 -11.09 21.71 13.59
C LYS A 360 -12.16 20.63 13.74
N LEU A 361 -12.01 19.50 13.05
CA LEU A 361 -12.92 18.36 13.19
C LEU A 361 -12.92 17.84 14.64
N TYR A 362 -11.73 17.70 15.24
CA TYR A 362 -11.59 17.19 16.59
C TYR A 362 -12.19 18.14 17.65
N ALA A 363 -11.87 19.44 17.55
CA ALA A 363 -12.29 20.45 18.52
C ALA A 363 -13.77 20.82 18.43
N ASN A 364 -14.36 20.82 17.23
CA ASN A 364 -15.76 21.17 17.00
C ASN A 364 -16.43 20.24 15.98
N ARG A 365 -16.61 18.97 16.38
CA ARG A 365 -17.22 17.94 15.54
C ARG A 365 -18.65 18.27 15.12
N LEU A 366 -19.43 18.87 16.01
CA LEU A 366 -20.80 19.28 15.72
C LEU A 366 -20.83 20.40 14.66
N GLY A 367 -19.97 21.41 14.78
CA GLY A 367 -19.84 22.47 13.78
C GLY A 367 -19.38 21.95 12.42
N PHE A 368 -18.43 21.01 12.41
CA PHE A 368 -18.02 20.34 11.17
C PHE A 368 -19.18 19.56 10.54
N TYR A 369 -19.90 18.77 11.35
CA TYR A 369 -21.08 18.03 10.92
C TYR A 369 -22.12 18.96 10.30
N MET A 370 -22.45 20.09 10.96
CA MET A 370 -23.43 21.04 10.45
C MET A 370 -23.03 21.60 9.08
N GLY A 371 -21.78 22.06 8.92
CA GLY A 371 -21.31 22.59 7.65
C GLY A 371 -21.23 21.53 6.53
N ALA A 372 -20.91 20.28 6.85
CA ALA A 372 -20.99 19.19 5.89
C ALA A 372 -22.44 18.87 5.48
N MET A 373 -23.38 18.89 6.43
CA MET A 373 -24.79 18.62 6.13
C MET A 373 -25.44 19.76 5.33
N GLU A 374 -25.00 21.01 5.50
CA GLU A 374 -25.43 22.14 4.66
C GLU A 374 -25.13 21.93 3.17
N THR A 375 -24.07 21.20 2.82
CA THR A 375 -23.75 20.88 1.42
C THR A 375 -24.44 19.60 0.94
N ILE A 376 -24.63 18.61 1.81
CA ILE A 376 -25.24 17.31 1.49
C ILE A 376 -26.76 17.39 1.33
N VAL A 377 -27.46 18.04 2.26
CA VAL A 377 -28.93 18.03 2.32
C VAL A 377 -29.59 18.59 1.06
N PRO A 378 -29.12 19.69 0.44
CA PRO A 378 -29.66 20.18 -0.83
C PRO A 378 -29.55 19.14 -1.95
N ILE A 379 -28.46 18.38 -2.02
CA ILE A 379 -28.25 17.34 -3.03
C ILE A 379 -29.26 16.21 -2.83
N LEU A 380 -29.40 15.72 -1.60
CA LEU A 380 -30.38 14.67 -1.27
C LEU A 380 -31.81 15.11 -1.59
N LYS A 381 -32.20 16.32 -1.16
CA LYS A 381 -33.53 16.89 -1.47
C LYS A 381 -33.77 16.99 -2.98
N GLY A 382 -32.77 17.43 -3.74
CA GLY A 382 -32.85 17.51 -5.20
C GLY A 382 -33.05 16.15 -5.87
N GLN A 383 -32.43 15.09 -5.34
CA GLN A 383 -32.52 13.73 -5.88
C GLN A 383 -33.87 13.05 -5.58
N MET A 384 -34.44 13.26 -4.38
CA MET A 384 -35.66 12.56 -3.95
C MET A 384 -36.95 13.39 -4.00
N GLY A 385 -36.84 14.73 -4.02
CA GLY A 385 -37.95 15.68 -3.89
C GLY A 385 -38.33 15.97 -2.43
N GLU A 386 -38.83 17.19 -2.15
CA GLU A 386 -39.08 17.67 -0.78
C GLU A 386 -40.07 16.80 0.02
N ILE A 387 -41.13 16.31 -0.63
CA ILE A 387 -42.16 15.49 0.02
C ILE A 387 -41.59 14.16 0.50
N ASN A 388 -40.70 13.55 -0.28
CA ASN A 388 -40.08 12.27 0.06
C ASN A 388 -38.99 12.45 1.11
N TRP A 389 -38.25 13.56 1.09
CA TRP A 389 -37.25 13.91 2.10
C TRP A 389 -37.81 13.93 3.52
N GLU A 390 -39.00 14.51 3.72
CA GLU A 390 -39.56 14.64 5.06
C GLU A 390 -39.78 13.29 5.76
N LYS A 391 -40.03 12.22 4.98
CA LYS A 391 -40.25 10.85 5.47
C LYS A 391 -39.10 9.90 5.14
N SER A 392 -37.95 10.42 4.71
CA SER A 392 -36.85 9.60 4.20
C SER A 392 -36.03 8.94 5.31
N LYS A 393 -35.42 7.80 5.00
CA LYS A 393 -34.46 7.14 5.91
C LYS A 393 -33.19 7.99 6.06
N GLU A 394 -32.80 8.70 5.01
CA GLU A 394 -31.66 9.61 4.97
C GLU A 394 -31.78 10.72 6.01
N ARG A 395 -32.97 11.36 6.08
CA ARG A 395 -33.23 12.41 7.08
C ARG A 395 -33.15 11.85 8.50
N ALA A 396 -33.79 10.69 8.74
CA ALA A 396 -33.73 10.03 10.03
C ALA A 396 -32.29 9.66 10.42
N TYR A 397 -31.50 9.12 9.48
CA TYR A 397 -30.10 8.78 9.68
C TYR A 397 -29.25 10.00 10.03
N ILE A 398 -29.41 11.10 9.29
CA ILE A 398 -28.74 12.38 9.54
C ILE A 398 -29.10 12.91 10.94
N ASN A 399 -30.38 12.92 11.31
CA ASN A 399 -30.82 13.36 12.63
C ASN A 399 -30.30 12.48 13.78
N ASN A 400 -30.25 11.16 13.58
CA ASN A 400 -29.72 10.22 14.56
C ASN A 400 -28.21 10.43 14.76
N LEU A 401 -27.45 10.68 13.68
CA LEU A 401 -26.04 11.03 13.77
C LEU A 401 -25.83 12.36 14.52
N HIS A 402 -26.65 13.38 14.23
CA HIS A 402 -26.63 14.64 14.98
C HIS A 402 -26.88 14.42 16.48
N ALA A 403 -27.90 13.64 16.83
CA ALA A 403 -28.22 13.31 18.21
C ALA A 403 -27.06 12.63 18.91
N PHE A 404 -26.42 11.65 18.26
CA PHE A 404 -25.26 10.94 18.79
C PHE A 404 -24.01 11.83 18.96
N ILE A 405 -23.75 12.74 18.02
CA ILE A 405 -22.62 13.68 18.15
C ILE A 405 -22.83 14.64 19.34
N ASN A 406 -24.08 15.06 19.59
CA ASN A 406 -24.43 15.90 20.74
C ASN A 406 -24.39 15.15 22.06
N ASP A 407 -24.92 13.93 22.08
CA ASP A 407 -24.97 13.07 23.26
C ASP A 407 -24.52 11.63 22.89
N PRO A 408 -23.27 11.26 23.23
CA PRO A 408 -22.75 9.92 22.97
C PRO A 408 -23.49 8.78 23.67
N ALA A 409 -24.41 9.06 24.62
CA ALA A 409 -25.25 8.04 25.23
C ALA A 409 -26.36 7.55 24.28
N ILE A 410 -26.69 8.30 23.23
CA ILE A 410 -27.70 7.93 22.24
C ILE A 410 -27.11 6.86 21.30
N HIS A 411 -27.84 5.77 21.07
CA HIS A 411 -27.37 4.73 20.16
C HIS A 411 -27.43 5.20 18.69
N PHE A 412 -26.33 5.06 17.96
CA PHE A 412 -26.27 5.29 16.51
C PHE A 412 -25.75 4.04 15.79
N GLU A 413 -26.58 3.49 14.92
CA GLU A 413 -26.23 2.34 14.09
C GLU A 413 -25.77 2.80 12.71
N ILE A 414 -24.46 2.70 12.46
CA ILE A 414 -23.84 3.20 11.22
C ILE A 414 -24.39 2.48 9.97
N ASN A 415 -24.80 1.23 10.11
CA ASN A 415 -25.32 0.39 9.03
C ASN A 415 -26.85 0.46 8.85
N SER A 416 -27.55 1.36 9.55
CA SER A 416 -29.02 1.52 9.47
C SER A 416 -29.55 2.11 8.15
N ILE A 417 -28.68 2.44 7.19
CA ILE A 417 -29.01 2.94 5.85
C ILE A 417 -28.22 2.19 4.79
N ASP A 418 -28.74 2.03 3.58
CA ASP A 418 -28.02 1.34 2.49
C ASP A 418 -27.09 2.26 1.68
N ASN A 419 -27.18 3.59 1.89
CA ASN A 419 -26.40 4.58 1.18
C ASN A 419 -24.92 4.57 1.64
N ILE A 420 -24.04 4.05 0.78
CA ILE A 420 -22.60 3.89 1.04
C ILE A 420 -21.90 5.24 1.29
N GLU A 421 -22.30 6.31 0.59
CA GLU A 421 -21.72 7.63 0.80
C GLU A 421 -22.06 8.18 2.20
N LEU A 422 -23.33 8.08 2.62
CA LEU A 422 -23.76 8.53 3.95
C LEU A 422 -23.10 7.72 5.07
N LYS A 423 -22.96 6.39 4.89
CA LYS A 423 -22.17 5.55 5.81
C LYS A 423 -20.73 6.05 5.94
N SER A 424 -20.09 6.33 4.79
CA SER A 424 -18.70 6.78 4.74
C SER A 424 -18.52 8.16 5.37
N ILE A 425 -19.46 9.08 5.13
CA ILE A 425 -19.47 10.43 5.72
C ILE A 425 -19.69 10.34 7.24
N ALA A 426 -20.64 9.51 7.70
CA ALA A 426 -20.85 9.30 9.12
C ALA A 426 -19.59 8.74 9.79
N ALA A 427 -18.99 7.69 9.20
CA ALA A 427 -17.76 7.11 9.70
C ALA A 427 -16.62 8.15 9.77
N PHE A 428 -16.46 8.94 8.72
CA PHE A 428 -15.48 10.02 8.65
C PHE A 428 -15.73 11.11 9.70
N ILE A 429 -16.97 11.56 9.89
CA ILE A 429 -17.28 12.56 10.92
C ILE A 429 -16.99 12.01 12.32
N LEU A 430 -17.15 10.70 12.55
CA LEU A 430 -16.91 10.05 13.84
C LEU A 430 -15.44 9.68 14.11
N LYS A 431 -14.63 9.40 13.08
CA LYS A 431 -13.25 8.89 13.26
C LYS A 431 -12.20 9.48 12.31
N GLY A 432 -12.59 10.42 11.45
CA GLY A 432 -11.77 11.06 10.42
C GLY A 432 -10.54 11.82 10.91
N GLN A 433 -10.40 12.04 12.21
CA GLN A 433 -9.19 12.62 12.77
C GLN A 433 -7.96 11.69 12.73
N SER A 434 -8.16 10.38 12.56
CA SER A 434 -7.09 9.39 12.63
C SER A 434 -7.27 8.28 11.59
N PHE A 435 -6.21 7.95 10.86
CA PHE A 435 -6.21 6.85 9.90
C PHE A 435 -6.52 5.51 10.56
N SER A 436 -5.88 5.21 11.70
CA SER A 436 -6.09 3.95 12.42
C SER A 436 -7.54 3.84 12.90
N ASP A 437 -8.12 4.95 13.35
CA ASP A 437 -9.49 4.99 13.85
C ASP A 437 -10.50 4.79 12.71
N CYS A 438 -10.27 5.42 11.55
CA CYS A 438 -11.06 5.19 10.34
C CYS A 438 -11.05 3.71 9.94
N VAL A 439 -9.86 3.12 9.80
CA VAL A 439 -9.71 1.72 9.38
C VAL A 439 -10.31 0.77 10.41
N ALA A 440 -10.13 1.02 11.70
CA ALA A 440 -10.73 0.23 12.77
C ALA A 440 -12.26 0.28 12.71
N LEU A 441 -12.85 1.47 12.50
CA LEU A 441 -14.30 1.62 12.36
C LEU A 441 -14.81 0.89 11.11
N CYS A 442 -14.15 1.02 9.97
CA CYS A 442 -14.54 0.30 8.75
C CYS A 442 -14.54 -1.21 8.96
N LYS A 443 -13.54 -1.76 9.65
CA LYS A 443 -13.47 -3.18 9.99
C LYS A 443 -14.64 -3.60 10.88
N MET A 444 -14.88 -2.85 11.96
CA MET A 444 -15.96 -3.17 12.91
C MET A 444 -17.35 -3.04 12.28
N ALA A 445 -17.52 -2.10 11.35
CA ALA A 445 -18.77 -1.85 10.65
C ALA A 445 -18.92 -2.69 9.36
N GLU A 446 -17.98 -3.60 9.07
CA GLU A 446 -17.99 -4.47 7.89
C GLU A 446 -18.07 -3.69 6.57
N PHE A 447 -17.40 -2.55 6.48
CA PHE A 447 -17.35 -1.80 5.23
C PHE A 447 -16.58 -2.60 4.18
N GLU A 448 -17.12 -2.67 2.97
CA GLU A 448 -16.46 -3.30 1.82
C GLU A 448 -15.59 -2.27 1.08
N ASN A 449 -16.09 -1.04 0.90
CA ASN A 449 -15.43 0.00 0.13
C ASN A 449 -14.84 1.09 1.04
N TYR A 450 -13.51 1.19 1.05
CA TYR A 450 -12.76 2.15 1.88
C TYR A 450 -12.43 3.45 1.12
N ARG A 451 -12.67 3.49 -0.20
CA ARG A 451 -12.27 4.61 -1.06
C ARG A 451 -12.86 5.93 -0.58
N TYR A 452 -14.14 5.98 -0.24
CA TYR A 452 -14.82 7.22 0.14
C TYR A 452 -14.37 7.76 1.50
N ILE A 453 -14.41 6.94 2.55
CA ILE A 453 -13.97 7.36 3.88
C ILE A 453 -12.49 7.77 3.89
N LEU A 454 -11.61 7.03 3.21
CA LEU A 454 -10.21 7.39 3.15
C LEU A 454 -9.97 8.63 2.28
N SER A 455 -10.70 8.81 1.17
CA SER A 455 -10.63 10.07 0.39
C SER A 455 -11.02 11.29 1.24
N LEU A 456 -12.05 11.18 2.08
CA LEU A 456 -12.42 12.24 3.02
C LEU A 456 -11.32 12.49 4.06
N TRP A 457 -10.76 11.42 4.65
CA TRP A 457 -9.61 11.54 5.54
C TRP A 457 -8.42 12.23 4.88
N GLY A 458 -8.08 11.83 3.65
CA GLY A 458 -6.97 12.40 2.88
C GLY A 458 -7.21 13.85 2.50
N SER A 459 -8.46 14.23 2.20
CA SER A 459 -8.84 15.63 2.01
C SER A 459 -8.69 16.45 3.29
N LEU A 460 -8.90 15.87 4.48
CA LEU A 460 -8.85 16.60 5.74
C LEU A 460 -7.42 16.84 6.21
N CYS A 461 -6.59 15.80 6.22
CA CYS A 461 -5.20 15.92 6.66
C CYS A 461 -4.31 16.55 5.59
N GLY A 462 -4.55 16.28 4.31
CA GLY A 462 -3.64 16.68 3.22
C GLY A 462 -2.42 15.77 3.12
N TYR A 463 -1.79 15.75 1.95
CA TYR A 463 -0.64 14.91 1.66
C TYR A 463 0.53 15.15 2.64
N MET A 464 0.83 16.40 2.98
CA MET A 464 1.96 16.76 3.84
C MET A 464 1.89 16.10 5.21
N GLU A 465 0.71 16.00 5.82
CA GLU A 465 0.51 15.39 7.15
C GLU A 465 0.35 13.86 7.12
N MET A 466 0.24 13.25 5.93
CA MET A 466 0.14 11.79 5.84
C MET A 466 1.41 11.11 6.32
N ASN A 467 1.23 10.02 7.07
CA ASN A 467 2.33 9.20 7.55
C ASN A 467 2.73 8.16 6.48
N LYS A 468 4.02 8.08 6.16
CA LYS A 468 4.62 7.08 5.26
C LYS A 468 4.21 5.65 5.61
N ASP A 469 4.13 5.32 6.91
CA ASP A 469 3.76 3.99 7.38
C ASP A 469 2.30 3.66 7.06
N ALA A 470 1.41 4.65 7.05
CA ALA A 470 0.01 4.45 6.66
C ALA A 470 -0.16 4.23 5.15
N LEU A 471 0.75 4.80 4.35
CA LEU A 471 0.73 4.70 2.89
C LEU A 471 1.63 3.56 2.35
N SER A 472 2.31 2.79 3.22
CA SER A 472 3.37 1.84 2.83
C SER A 472 2.98 0.92 1.69
N ASP A 473 1.71 0.50 1.69
CA ASP A 473 1.18 -0.48 0.77
C ASP A 473 1.02 0.07 -0.67
N ILE A 474 0.99 1.40 -0.85
CA ILE A 474 0.89 2.09 -2.15
C ILE A 474 2.13 2.92 -2.53
N LEU A 475 3.12 3.07 -1.65
CA LEU A 475 4.28 3.95 -1.91
C LEU A 475 5.29 3.32 -2.87
N ASN A 476 5.15 3.63 -4.16
CA ASN A 476 6.09 3.28 -5.21
C ASN A 476 6.12 4.35 -6.33
N MET A 477 7.12 4.29 -7.21
CA MET A 477 7.31 5.30 -8.27
C MET A 477 6.22 5.27 -9.34
N SER A 478 5.57 4.13 -9.59
CA SER A 478 4.43 4.07 -10.52
C SER A 478 3.23 4.84 -9.97
N THR A 479 2.94 4.69 -8.68
CA THR A 479 1.91 5.46 -7.97
C THR A 479 2.25 6.96 -7.95
N TYR A 480 3.51 7.30 -7.66
CA TYR A 480 3.97 8.69 -7.72
C TYR A 480 3.71 9.32 -9.09
N SER A 481 4.16 8.64 -10.15
CA SER A 481 4.02 9.11 -11.54
C SER A 481 2.55 9.25 -11.94
N LEU A 482 1.71 8.29 -11.54
CA LEU A 482 0.28 8.29 -11.79
C LEU A 482 -0.40 9.50 -11.13
N ILE A 483 -0.11 9.75 -9.85
CA ILE A 483 -0.66 10.88 -9.10
C ILE A 483 -0.17 12.21 -9.65
N TYR A 484 1.14 12.34 -9.91
CA TYR A 484 1.71 13.56 -10.50
C TYR A 484 1.04 13.90 -11.83
N LYS A 485 0.92 12.91 -12.73
CA LYS A 485 0.24 13.09 -14.00
C LYS A 485 -1.23 13.46 -13.84
N LYS A 486 -1.91 12.89 -12.84
CA LYS A 486 -3.32 13.23 -12.57
C LYS A 486 -3.47 14.66 -12.07
N LEU A 487 -2.60 15.08 -11.16
CA LEU A 487 -2.64 16.37 -10.48
C LEU A 487 -2.27 17.53 -11.41
N TYR A 488 -1.20 17.36 -12.20
CA TYR A 488 -0.65 18.43 -13.04
C TYR A 488 -0.97 18.27 -14.54
N GLY A 489 -1.57 17.15 -14.96
CA GLY A 489 -1.88 16.88 -16.37
C GLY A 489 -0.67 16.56 -17.25
N LYS A 490 0.53 16.47 -16.67
CA LYS A 490 1.82 16.33 -17.36
C LYS A 490 2.73 15.32 -16.69
N ASN A 491 3.75 14.83 -17.41
CA ASN A 491 4.72 13.90 -16.84
C ASN A 491 5.74 14.67 -15.99
N MET A 492 6.45 13.95 -15.13
CA MET A 492 7.53 14.54 -14.33
C MET A 492 8.71 14.92 -15.24
N GLY A 493 9.38 16.04 -14.93
CA GLY A 493 10.71 16.33 -15.45
C GLY A 493 11.71 15.23 -15.09
N ILE A 494 12.73 15.06 -15.93
CA ILE A 494 13.81 14.08 -15.75
C ILE A 494 15.13 14.82 -15.90
N LEU A 495 16.02 14.67 -14.93
CA LEU A 495 17.39 15.17 -15.03
C LEU A 495 18.08 14.54 -16.26
N SER A 496 18.68 15.39 -17.09
CA SER A 496 19.30 15.05 -18.36
C SER A 496 20.56 14.17 -18.26
N HIS A 497 21.03 13.84 -17.06
CA HIS A 497 22.23 13.03 -16.85
C HIS A 497 21.95 11.87 -15.90
N ASP A 498 22.56 10.72 -16.19
CA ASP A 498 22.69 9.63 -15.23
C ASP A 498 23.53 10.15 -14.07
N ILE A 499 22.92 10.30 -12.90
CA ILE A 499 23.66 10.51 -11.66
C ILE A 499 24.48 9.23 -11.46
N ALA A 500 25.73 9.24 -11.92
CA ALA A 500 26.67 8.14 -11.81
C ALA A 500 26.82 7.76 -10.32
N ASN A 501 26.10 6.69 -9.96
CA ASN A 501 25.91 6.10 -8.65
C ASN A 501 25.48 7.06 -7.52
N PRO A 502 24.31 6.83 -6.88
CA PRO A 502 24.30 6.78 -5.43
C PRO A 502 25.20 5.59 -5.06
N GLU A 503 26.49 5.83 -4.80
CA GLU A 503 27.28 4.80 -4.14
C GLU A 503 26.63 4.54 -2.78
N SER A 504 25.89 3.44 -2.71
CA SER A 504 25.86 2.48 -1.61
C SER A 504 26.00 3.10 -0.21
N PHE A 505 25.03 3.91 0.19
CA PHE A 505 24.68 4.07 1.60
C PHE A 505 23.20 3.74 1.89
N ILE A 506 22.45 3.24 0.90
CA ILE A 506 21.25 2.45 1.19
C ILE A 506 21.73 1.12 1.80
N ASN A 507 21.35 0.92 3.07
CA ASN A 507 21.68 -0.20 3.98
C ASN A 507 22.90 -0.07 4.91
N ARG A 508 23.05 1.08 5.60
CA ARG A 508 23.65 1.10 6.94
C ARG A 508 22.84 1.97 7.90
N SER A 509 21.76 1.43 8.46
CA SER A 509 21.22 1.81 9.80
C SER A 509 19.82 1.26 10.11
N SER A 510 19.14 0.58 9.18
CA SER A 510 17.81 -0.01 9.47
C SER A 510 17.69 -1.53 9.26
N GLU A 511 18.70 -2.20 8.71
CA GLU A 511 18.77 -3.68 8.70
C GLU A 511 19.51 -4.28 9.92
N GLU A 512 20.15 -3.45 10.75
CA GLU A 512 20.89 -3.94 11.93
C GLU A 512 20.01 -4.23 13.16
N ILE A 513 18.69 -3.97 13.07
CA ILE A 513 17.71 -4.41 14.10
C ILE A 513 16.82 -5.57 13.60
N GLU A 514 16.87 -5.93 12.31
CA GLU A 514 16.23 -7.14 11.77
C GLU A 514 17.20 -8.30 11.46
N LYS A 515 18.46 -8.22 11.89
CA LYS A 515 19.35 -9.40 11.97
C LYS A 515 18.97 -10.31 13.14
N ARG A 516 17.81 -10.96 13.02
CA ARG A 516 17.61 -12.33 13.49
C ARG A 516 16.92 -13.14 12.40
N SER A 517 17.72 -14.02 11.79
CA SER A 517 17.29 -15.21 11.04
C SER A 517 16.76 -15.00 9.61
N CYS A 518 17.64 -14.63 8.67
CA CYS A 518 17.60 -15.29 7.36
C CYS A 518 18.46 -16.55 7.49
N MET A 519 17.83 -17.72 7.64
CA MET A 519 18.55 -19.00 7.65
C MET A 519 19.18 -19.21 6.28
N PHE A 520 20.51 -19.15 6.20
CA PHE A 520 21.24 -19.66 5.04
C PHE A 520 20.92 -21.16 4.90
N SER A 521 20.22 -21.56 3.82
CA SER A 521 19.98 -22.97 3.53
C SER A 521 21.12 -23.53 2.70
N LYS A 522 21.85 -24.45 3.33
CA LYS A 522 22.91 -25.23 2.71
C LYS A 522 22.37 -26.10 1.58
N GLU A 523 21.17 -26.65 1.78
CA GLU A 523 20.50 -27.60 0.91
C GLU A 523 20.10 -26.93 -0.41
N GLU A 524 19.49 -25.76 -0.33
CA GLU A 524 18.99 -25.01 -1.48
C GLU A 524 20.14 -24.49 -2.36
N LEU A 525 21.18 -23.90 -1.75
CA LEU A 525 22.35 -23.44 -2.51
C LEU A 525 23.09 -24.63 -3.15
N SER A 526 23.21 -25.75 -2.43
CA SER A 526 23.83 -26.97 -2.96
C SER A 526 23.04 -27.54 -4.16
N PHE A 527 21.71 -27.46 -4.12
CA PHE A 527 20.84 -27.87 -5.23
C PHE A 527 21.06 -27.00 -6.47
N ILE A 528 21.12 -25.68 -6.32
CA ILE A 528 21.37 -24.74 -7.43
C ILE A 528 22.75 -24.99 -8.03
N LEU A 529 23.80 -25.05 -7.19
CA LEU A 529 25.17 -25.32 -7.62
C LEU A 529 25.28 -26.64 -8.40
N LYS A 530 24.56 -27.67 -7.94
CA LYS A 530 24.48 -28.97 -8.65
C LYS A 530 23.78 -28.86 -9.99
N SER A 531 22.73 -28.05 -10.07
CA SER A 531 21.91 -27.86 -11.28
C SER A 531 22.68 -27.08 -12.36
N VAL A 532 23.57 -26.17 -11.99
CA VAL A 532 24.44 -25.42 -12.93
C VAL A 532 25.79 -26.09 -13.21
N ASN A 533 25.98 -27.34 -12.78
CA ASN A 533 27.21 -28.12 -12.94
C ASN A 533 28.47 -27.49 -12.31
N PHE A 534 28.32 -26.85 -11.15
CA PHE A 534 29.44 -26.37 -10.34
C PHE A 534 30.21 -27.55 -9.72
N LYS A 535 31.55 -27.50 -9.76
CA LYS A 535 32.44 -28.54 -9.21
C LYS A 535 32.79 -28.22 -7.76
N LYS A 536 33.07 -29.25 -6.94
CA LYS A 536 33.49 -29.11 -5.52
C LYS A 536 32.46 -28.41 -4.61
N ILE A 537 31.16 -28.68 -4.83
CA ILE A 537 30.03 -28.10 -4.09
C ILE A 537 30.23 -28.19 -2.57
N ALA A 538 30.53 -29.36 -2.03
CA ALA A 538 30.68 -29.55 -0.58
C ALA A 538 31.81 -28.71 0.03
N GLN A 539 32.95 -28.59 -0.65
CA GLN A 539 34.08 -27.76 -0.20
C GLN A 539 33.71 -26.27 -0.21
N PHE A 540 33.02 -25.82 -1.27
CA PHE A 540 32.57 -24.44 -1.40
C PHE A 540 31.54 -24.05 -0.35
N VAL A 541 30.46 -24.83 -0.21
CA VAL A 541 29.35 -24.51 0.68
C VAL A 541 29.77 -24.59 2.16
N ASN A 542 30.59 -25.58 2.54
CA ASN A 542 31.14 -25.65 3.90
C ASN A 542 32.03 -24.45 4.22
N LYS A 543 32.80 -23.96 3.24
CA LYS A 543 33.67 -22.81 3.45
C LYS A 543 32.86 -21.50 3.54
N LEU A 544 31.85 -21.35 2.69
CA LEU A 544 30.91 -20.23 2.77
C LEU A 544 30.19 -20.18 4.12
N GLU A 545 29.71 -21.33 4.60
CA GLU A 545 29.08 -21.47 5.92
C GLU A 545 30.04 -21.06 7.06
N SER A 546 31.33 -21.42 6.97
CA SER A 546 32.33 -20.98 7.94
C SER A 546 32.53 -19.45 7.94
N PHE A 547 32.50 -18.80 6.78
CA PHE A 547 32.60 -17.34 6.68
C PHE A 547 31.36 -16.63 7.17
N ILE A 548 30.18 -17.20 6.90
CA ILE A 548 28.90 -16.68 7.40
C ILE A 548 28.80 -16.83 8.93
N SER A 549 29.35 -17.91 9.50
CA SER A 549 29.30 -18.18 10.94
C SER A 549 30.27 -17.34 11.76
N ILE A 550 31.36 -16.86 11.16
CA ILE A 550 32.47 -16.20 11.88
C ILE A 550 32.53 -14.69 11.58
N SER A 551 31.94 -14.20 10.48
CA SER A 551 32.10 -12.82 10.03
C SER A 551 30.80 -12.00 10.08
N SER A 552 30.91 -10.71 10.45
CA SER A 552 29.84 -9.72 10.36
C SER A 552 29.64 -9.16 8.94
N LYS A 553 30.38 -9.67 7.94
CA LYS A 553 30.41 -9.17 6.57
C LYS A 553 29.16 -9.57 5.76
N PRO A 554 28.81 -8.82 4.71
CA PRO A 554 27.73 -9.17 3.78
C PRO A 554 27.92 -10.54 3.12
N ILE A 555 26.81 -11.21 2.77
CA ILE A 555 26.85 -12.54 2.14
C ILE A 555 27.66 -12.55 0.84
N ASN A 556 27.61 -11.47 0.05
CA ASN A 556 28.37 -11.34 -1.19
C ASN A 556 29.90 -11.32 -0.93
N GLU A 557 30.35 -10.65 0.13
CA GLU A 557 31.76 -10.67 0.53
C GLU A 557 32.18 -12.04 1.07
N CYS A 558 31.33 -12.68 1.88
CA CYS A 558 31.56 -14.07 2.31
C CYS A 558 31.65 -15.03 1.11
N PHE A 559 30.85 -14.79 0.07
CA PHE A 559 30.83 -15.56 -1.17
C PHE A 559 32.09 -15.35 -2.01
N GLU A 560 32.56 -14.11 -2.13
CA GLU A 560 33.81 -13.78 -2.82
C GLU A 560 35.02 -14.41 -2.13
N ASN A 561 35.10 -14.30 -0.80
CA ASN A 561 36.14 -14.97 -0.01
C ASN A 561 36.09 -16.51 -0.17
N ALA A 562 34.90 -17.10 -0.18
CA ALA A 562 34.73 -18.53 -0.43
C ALA A 562 35.17 -18.93 -1.84
N ILE A 563 34.90 -18.10 -2.86
CA ILE A 563 35.34 -18.32 -4.23
C ILE A 563 36.87 -18.31 -4.31
N ASP A 564 37.51 -17.31 -3.71
CA ASP A 564 38.96 -17.14 -3.81
C ASP A 564 39.76 -18.21 -3.08
N GLU A 565 39.21 -18.79 -2.01
CA GLU A 565 39.86 -19.90 -1.30
C GLU A 565 39.59 -21.28 -1.91
N THR A 566 38.48 -21.45 -2.63
CA THR A 566 38.09 -22.78 -3.14
C THR A 566 38.34 -22.99 -4.63
N LEU A 567 38.45 -21.91 -5.40
CA LEU A 567 38.68 -21.94 -6.84
C LEU A 567 40.03 -21.31 -7.19
N SER A 568 40.72 -21.91 -8.17
CA SER A 568 41.94 -21.33 -8.73
C SER A 568 41.65 -19.96 -9.37
N LYS A 569 42.63 -19.03 -9.32
CA LYS A 569 42.57 -17.74 -10.03
C LYS A 569 42.30 -17.87 -11.53
N THR A 570 42.62 -19.03 -12.12
CA THR A 570 42.41 -19.34 -13.56
C THR A 570 41.07 -20.02 -13.88
N ALA A 571 40.19 -20.24 -12.89
CA ALA A 571 38.92 -20.98 -13.07
C ALA A 571 37.71 -20.07 -13.39
N THR A 572 37.84 -19.19 -14.40
CA THR A 572 36.86 -18.15 -14.76
C THR A 572 35.42 -18.68 -14.88
N LYS A 573 35.25 -19.80 -15.60
CA LYS A 573 33.93 -20.43 -15.80
C LYS A 573 33.29 -20.95 -14.51
N GLN A 574 34.08 -21.39 -13.52
CA GLN A 574 33.52 -21.84 -12.24
C GLN A 574 33.16 -20.65 -11.34
N LYS A 575 33.92 -19.55 -11.39
CA LYS A 575 33.57 -18.30 -10.69
C LYS A 575 32.25 -17.72 -11.21
N GLU A 576 32.04 -17.72 -12.52
CA GLU A 576 30.76 -17.30 -13.14
C GLU A 576 29.58 -18.15 -12.67
N LEU A 577 29.73 -19.48 -12.62
CA LEU A 577 28.69 -20.39 -12.15
C LEU A 577 28.37 -20.22 -10.66
N ALA A 578 29.36 -19.90 -9.83
CA ALA A 578 29.15 -19.59 -8.43
C ALA A 578 28.30 -18.31 -8.27
N TRP A 579 28.68 -17.22 -8.94
CA TRP A 579 27.93 -15.96 -8.90
C TRP A 579 26.53 -16.07 -9.52
N LEU A 580 26.37 -16.88 -10.57
CA LEU A 580 25.06 -17.22 -11.10
C LEU A 580 24.21 -17.94 -10.06
N SER A 581 24.79 -18.91 -9.34
CA SER A 581 24.08 -19.66 -8.30
C SER A 581 23.63 -18.76 -7.15
N LEU A 582 24.45 -17.79 -6.75
CA LEU A 582 24.08 -16.80 -5.73
C LEU A 582 22.92 -15.91 -6.19
N ARG A 583 22.96 -15.42 -7.44
CA ARG A 583 21.88 -14.60 -8.00
C ARG A 583 20.56 -15.36 -8.09
N ILE A 584 20.61 -16.63 -8.50
CA ILE A 584 19.44 -17.52 -8.49
C ILE A 584 18.94 -17.70 -7.05
N TYR A 585 19.82 -18.01 -6.10
CA TYR A 585 19.48 -18.22 -4.68
C TYR A 585 18.84 -16.98 -4.04
N GLN A 586 19.38 -15.78 -4.31
CA GLN A 586 18.83 -14.51 -3.81
C GLN A 586 17.47 -14.15 -4.42
N SER A 587 17.11 -14.78 -5.55
CA SER A 587 15.89 -14.48 -6.31
C SER A 587 14.82 -15.57 -6.23
N VAL A 588 15.01 -16.62 -5.41
CA VAL A 588 14.08 -17.77 -5.35
C VAL A 588 12.64 -17.40 -4.98
N ASN A 589 12.47 -16.31 -4.23
CA ASN A 589 11.16 -15.80 -3.79
C ASN A 589 10.48 -14.87 -4.81
N ASN A 590 11.12 -14.57 -5.96
CA ASN A 590 10.59 -13.68 -6.99
C ASN A 590 10.62 -14.39 -8.35
N TYR A 591 9.44 -14.82 -8.82
CA TYR A 591 9.28 -15.58 -10.07
C TYR A 591 9.80 -14.82 -11.30
N ASP A 592 9.47 -13.53 -11.43
CA ASP A 592 9.89 -12.74 -12.59
C ASP A 592 11.40 -12.50 -12.60
N ALA A 593 12.00 -12.27 -11.42
CA ALA A 593 13.44 -12.11 -11.26
C ALA A 593 14.19 -13.41 -11.58
N ILE A 594 13.75 -14.57 -11.04
CA ILE A 594 14.39 -15.85 -11.34
C ILE A 594 14.20 -16.23 -12.81
N CYS A 595 13.04 -15.98 -13.42
CA CYS A 595 12.82 -16.20 -14.86
C CYS A 595 13.73 -15.30 -15.70
N SER A 596 13.82 -14.00 -15.40
CA SER A 596 14.72 -13.09 -16.12
C SER A 596 16.19 -13.52 -16.02
N ILE A 597 16.62 -13.99 -14.84
CA ILE A 597 17.98 -14.53 -14.63
C ILE A 597 18.17 -15.80 -15.45
N LEU A 598 17.24 -16.74 -15.40
CA LEU A 598 17.33 -18.00 -16.12
C LEU A 598 17.29 -17.81 -17.65
N GLU A 599 16.45 -16.93 -18.17
CA GLU A 599 16.35 -16.59 -19.60
C GLU A 599 17.62 -15.93 -20.15
N LYS A 600 18.28 -15.11 -19.34
CA LYS A 600 19.56 -14.47 -19.70
C LYS A 600 20.77 -15.40 -19.60
N THR A 601 20.58 -16.66 -19.19
CA THR A 601 21.68 -17.62 -19.01
C THR A 601 21.71 -18.68 -20.11
N ASN A 602 22.91 -19.17 -20.43
CA ASN A 602 23.13 -20.28 -21.36
C ASN A 602 22.78 -21.66 -20.76
N LEU A 603 21.86 -21.74 -19.80
CA LEU A 603 21.40 -23.00 -19.20
C LEU A 603 20.39 -23.70 -20.11
N SER A 604 20.34 -25.04 -20.10
CA SER A 604 19.33 -25.77 -20.87
C SER A 604 17.93 -25.57 -20.29
N GLN A 605 16.90 -25.55 -21.15
CA GLN A 605 15.49 -25.44 -20.72
C GLN A 605 15.10 -26.50 -19.68
N THR A 606 15.68 -27.69 -19.76
CA THR A 606 15.47 -28.77 -18.77
C THR A 606 16.02 -28.40 -17.38
N VAL A 607 17.18 -27.74 -17.32
CA VAL A 607 17.79 -27.28 -16.05
C VAL A 607 17.00 -26.11 -15.48
N GLN A 608 16.57 -25.16 -16.31
CA GLN A 608 15.74 -24.02 -15.89
C GLN A 608 14.42 -24.49 -15.28
N LYS A 609 13.70 -25.40 -15.95
CA LYS A 609 12.45 -25.99 -15.42
C LYS A 609 12.66 -26.78 -14.14
N LYS A 610 13.83 -27.42 -13.97
CA LYS A 610 14.17 -28.16 -12.76
C LYS A 610 14.41 -27.23 -11.56
N ILE A 611 15.05 -26.08 -11.79
CA ILE A 611 15.26 -25.04 -10.76
C ILE A 611 13.91 -24.43 -10.35
N LEU A 612 13.09 -24.02 -11.31
CA LEU A 612 11.77 -23.44 -11.04
C LEU A 612 10.87 -24.38 -10.23
N ARG A 613 10.79 -25.67 -10.63
CA ARG A 613 10.02 -26.68 -9.89
C ARG A 613 10.50 -26.91 -8.46
N HIS A 614 11.81 -26.85 -8.23
CA HIS A 614 12.36 -27.07 -6.89
C HIS A 614 11.93 -25.99 -5.90
N PHE A 615 11.75 -24.76 -6.38
CA PHE A 615 11.30 -23.62 -5.58
C PHE A 615 9.78 -23.34 -5.71
N GLY A 616 8.99 -24.31 -6.20
CA GLY A 616 7.52 -24.24 -6.21
C GLY A 616 6.89 -23.51 -7.40
N HIS A 617 7.67 -23.13 -8.41
CA HIS A 617 7.19 -22.40 -9.59
C HIS A 617 6.80 -23.39 -10.71
N ASN A 618 5.51 -23.74 -10.83
CA ASN A 618 4.99 -24.67 -11.84
C ASN A 618 4.33 -23.96 -13.04
N GLU A 619 4.64 -24.40 -14.27
CA GLU A 619 3.87 -24.05 -15.48
C GLU A 619 2.52 -24.80 -15.49
N GLU A 620 1.40 -24.11 -15.31
CA GLU A 620 0.09 -24.65 -15.65
C GLU A 620 -0.06 -24.81 -17.17
N LYS A 621 -0.52 -26.00 -17.60
CA LYS A 621 -0.86 -26.28 -18.99
C LYS A 621 -2.06 -25.42 -19.42
N LYS A 622 -1.91 -24.67 -20.51
CA LYS A 622 -3.00 -24.07 -21.28
C LYS A 622 -4.12 -25.10 -21.55
N VAL A 623 -5.25 -24.95 -20.88
CA VAL A 623 -6.49 -25.64 -21.26
C VAL A 623 -7.10 -24.91 -22.45
N LYS A 624 -7.23 -25.63 -23.58
CA LYS A 624 -8.06 -25.20 -24.71
C LYS A 624 -9.52 -25.15 -24.22
N ILE A 625 -10.10 -23.96 -24.17
CA ILE A 625 -11.55 -23.78 -24.00
C ILE A 625 -12.22 -24.34 -25.26
N LYS A 626 -12.78 -25.55 -25.16
CA LYS A 626 -13.88 -25.97 -26.02
C LYS A 626 -15.15 -25.37 -25.43
N ARG A 627 -15.91 -24.64 -26.25
CA ARG A 627 -17.31 -24.27 -25.97
C ARG A 627 -18.04 -25.52 -25.50
N GLN A 628 -18.57 -25.48 -24.29
CA GLN A 628 -19.54 -26.44 -23.80
C GLN A 628 -20.85 -25.70 -23.65
N GLU A 629 -21.84 -26.24 -24.35
CA GLU A 629 -23.21 -25.78 -24.41
C GLU A 629 -23.82 -25.73 -23.01
N THR A 630 -24.60 -24.68 -22.76
CA THR A 630 -25.49 -24.53 -21.61
C THR A 630 -26.36 -25.76 -21.43
N LEU A 631 -26.11 -26.52 -20.37
CA LEU A 631 -27.04 -27.52 -19.85
C LEU A 631 -27.80 -26.92 -18.67
N SER A 632 -29.10 -26.75 -18.92
CA SER A 632 -30.15 -26.37 -17.99
C SER A 632 -30.08 -27.14 -16.67
N LEU A 633 -30.01 -26.39 -15.56
CA LEU A 633 -30.34 -26.87 -14.22
C LEU A 633 -31.85 -27.17 -14.19
N PHE A 634 -32.25 -28.23 -13.47
CA PHE A 634 -33.60 -28.80 -13.29
C PHE A 634 -33.96 -29.98 -14.21
N PRO A 635 -33.74 -31.23 -13.76
CA PRO A 635 -34.46 -32.39 -14.23
C PRO A 635 -35.53 -32.87 -13.22
N GLU A 636 -36.65 -33.29 -13.82
CA GLU A 636 -37.72 -34.17 -13.32
C GLU A 636 -38.96 -33.54 -12.67
N MET A 637 -40.01 -33.40 -13.50
CA MET A 637 -41.21 -34.23 -13.34
C MET A 637 -41.87 -34.55 -14.69
N ASN A 638 -42.34 -35.80 -14.77
CA ASN A 638 -43.36 -36.37 -15.66
C ASN A 638 -42.93 -36.90 -17.03
N ASN A 639 -42.71 -38.22 -17.04
CA ASN A 639 -43.10 -39.10 -18.12
C ASN A 639 -44.61 -38.95 -18.41
N GLU A 640 -44.99 -38.79 -19.67
CA GLU A 640 -46.00 -39.66 -20.30
C GLU A 640 -46.13 -39.39 -21.81
N THR A 641 -45.85 -40.45 -22.58
CA THR A 641 -46.49 -40.86 -23.84
C THR A 641 -46.54 -39.95 -25.08
N ARG A 642 -45.89 -40.49 -26.13
CA ARG A 642 -46.43 -40.74 -27.49
C ARG A 642 -46.59 -39.57 -28.48
N SER A 643 -45.60 -39.55 -29.39
CA SER A 643 -45.74 -39.80 -30.85
C SER A 643 -46.45 -38.80 -31.78
N VAL A 644 -45.75 -38.57 -32.91
CA VAL A 644 -46.22 -38.35 -34.31
C VAL A 644 -45.98 -36.96 -34.93
N LYS A 645 -44.92 -36.91 -35.75
CA LYS A 645 -44.75 -36.37 -37.13
C LYS A 645 -45.49 -35.11 -37.64
N LYS A 646 -44.68 -34.30 -38.38
CA LYS A 646 -44.95 -33.53 -39.62
C LYS A 646 -45.86 -32.29 -39.44
N GLU A 647 -45.78 -31.18 -40.17
CA GLU A 647 -45.16 -30.81 -41.46
C GLU A 647 -45.04 -29.25 -41.54
N GLN A 648 -44.58 -28.77 -42.69
CA GLN A 648 -44.21 -27.39 -43.05
C GLN A 648 -45.34 -26.33 -43.06
N GLU A 649 -44.88 -25.07 -43.10
CA GLU A 649 -45.28 -23.98 -44.01
C GLU A 649 -46.26 -22.85 -43.58
N HIS A 650 -45.79 -21.65 -43.98
CA HIS A 650 -46.50 -20.44 -44.43
C HIS A 650 -47.00 -19.33 -43.46
N ASP A 651 -46.46 -18.15 -43.78
CA ASP A 651 -47.07 -16.83 -43.94
C ASP A 651 -47.61 -16.00 -42.75
N THR A 652 -47.02 -14.80 -42.69
CA THR A 652 -47.49 -13.54 -42.11
C THR A 652 -48.82 -13.06 -42.78
N PRO A 653 -49.50 -11.94 -42.42
CA PRO A 653 -49.06 -10.76 -41.64
C PRO A 653 -50.13 -10.03 -40.75
N PHE A 654 -49.69 -8.89 -40.18
CA PHE A 654 -50.45 -7.71 -39.67
C PHE A 654 -51.11 -7.84 -38.28
N TYR A 655 -51.04 -6.86 -37.37
CA TYR A 655 -51.22 -5.41 -37.53
C TYR A 655 -50.39 -4.57 -36.55
N LYS A 656 -50.12 -3.33 -36.97
CA LYS A 656 -49.61 -2.19 -36.18
C LYS A 656 -50.67 -1.64 -35.21
N GLY A 657 -50.20 -1.15 -34.07
CA GLY A 657 -50.78 -0.12 -33.21
C GLY A 657 -49.64 0.50 -32.42
#